data_AF-A0A395MX01-F1
#
_entry.id   AF-A0A395MX01-F1
#
_cell.length_a   1.000
_cell.length_b   1.000
_cell.length_c   1.000
_cell.angle_alpha   90.00
_cell.angle_beta   90.00
_cell.angle_gamma   90.00
#
_symmetry.space_group_name_H-M   'P 1'
#
loop_
_entity.id
_entity.type
_entity.pdbx_description
1 polymer ?
#
loop_
_entity_poly.entity_id
_entity_poly.type
_entity_poly.pdbx_seq_one_letter_code
_entity_poly.pdbx_strand_id
1 'polypeptide(L)'
;MATRQRTATTVVVEKDLPKVTLEATSQPQFPDIKTIKDAIPAHCFEPSLITSYYYVFRDFAVVGSLVWAALTYIPGIEDQYLRVAAWMVYGFVQGLFCTGIWILGHECGHGAFSLHSKLNNVTGWFLHSFLMVPYFSWKYSHHRHHRFTGHMELDMAFVPRTEPKPSLSFRIAGMDVAELIEDTPIAQAVRLIFHQLFGWQVYTFLNASAGKGSKQWEPKSGLASWLRVSHFEPTSAVFRPSEAPFILITDIGLALMLTALYFASKQVGVSTVLYLYLVPYLWVHHWLVAITYLHHHHTELPHYTAEGWTYVKGALATVDREFGFIGKHIFHGIIEKHVIHHLFPKIPFYKADEATEAIKPVIGDHYCHDDRSFLGQLWTIFGSLKYVEHDPAVPGAMRWAKESDRMAFLEERLASIEALLSVLTGHNPAQLQQGVNGPSNNGAFPGSMDDWAISPAQTVQDVTGCHSSSDTSSVAAPVSAPTSNQLELPPLSEVLPVVDNYFRNHNTIIPLFDENAFMRMLLEFYAQTTKRSIVPWAAINVVLAISYRVLEGRGSDDSALARCLQNVRSVMSELMVQGKDLMGLQVLLGMVILFLGSSDFQLAIVLTGSVVRLAQSLRLNSKAALEGLTSAEKAHRTSLFWLSYIYDREMSQRSQSPYHQLDSDTDMDLPDPNPEANLGIIASSIDSIRFNYLRAKARLAYIHGKVYNLLYSPRSKALTQEQKNNTIIHIEEMLAEWAQEIPTELHTAEGIRLRLSPAASDLMMNLWFHHAECRIKIRSIFTFEDSWVNRVRLYLTPSVVDLSDGVDGVVRRGDIPPLPSGWDECVRYARVCLELLLKRKQTEYILWLHTCGSFSCLVLLIVNLVEHPDQALITDDRQLLDNCFLVFEGMSKYLPKEPYWTMLAMAHELDEKAMELAKRKSLAAGPCEAGDFLMSPSTAWAILDDMEFQ
;
A
#
# COMPACT_ATOMS: atom_id res chain seq x y z
N MET A 1 -7.65 -31.20 61.44
CA MET A 1 -8.03 -29.85 61.92
C MET A 1 -8.88 -29.19 60.84
N ALA A 2 -10.12 -28.83 61.23
CA ALA A 2 -11.09 -27.92 60.61
C ALA A 2 -11.59 -28.16 59.16
N THR A 3 -12.72 -28.85 59.08
CA THR A 3 -13.76 -28.85 58.05
C THR A 3 -14.51 -27.49 57.99
N ARG A 4 -14.97 -27.05 56.80
CA ARG A 4 -16.38 -26.64 56.57
C ARG A 4 -16.68 -26.17 55.13
N GLN A 5 -17.73 -26.76 54.57
CA GLN A 5 -18.56 -26.25 53.47
C GLN A 5 -19.28 -24.93 53.84
N ARG A 6 -19.68 -24.14 52.85
CA ARG A 6 -21.01 -23.49 52.85
C ARG A 6 -21.50 -23.06 51.46
N THR A 7 -22.77 -23.37 51.27
CA THR A 7 -23.75 -23.09 50.22
C THR A 7 -24.09 -21.59 50.12
N ALA A 8 -24.51 -21.13 48.94
CA ALA A 8 -25.38 -19.96 48.79
C ALA A 8 -26.42 -20.21 47.69
N THR A 9 -27.68 -20.26 48.11
CA THR A 9 -28.88 -20.23 47.27
C THR A 9 -29.39 -18.80 47.30
N THR A 10 -29.66 -18.18 46.14
CA THR A 10 -30.53 -17.00 46.08
C THR A 10 -31.46 -17.12 44.89
N VAL A 11 -32.75 -17.19 45.20
CA VAL A 11 -33.89 -17.14 44.30
C VAL A 11 -34.10 -15.70 43.84
N VAL A 12 -34.35 -15.48 42.54
CA VAL A 12 -35.02 -14.27 42.04
C VAL A 12 -36.17 -14.71 41.15
N VAL A 13 -37.36 -14.21 41.47
CA VAL A 13 -38.64 -14.40 40.76
C VAL A 13 -39.09 -13.05 40.19
N GLU A 14 -39.86 -13.13 39.09
CA GLU A 14 -40.56 -12.10 38.29
C GLU A 14 -39.76 -11.46 37.13
N LYS A 15 -40.29 -11.32 35.90
CA LYS A 15 -41.70 -11.16 35.49
C LYS A 15 -41.92 -11.51 34.00
N ASP A 16 -43.07 -12.08 33.67
CA ASP A 16 -43.53 -12.34 32.30
C ASP A 16 -43.72 -11.04 31.49
N LEU A 17 -43.14 -11.00 30.29
CA LEU A 17 -43.43 -10.04 29.22
C LEU A 17 -43.85 -10.83 27.96
N PRO A 18 -44.80 -10.33 27.17
CA PRO A 18 -45.46 -11.10 26.12
C PRO A 18 -44.49 -11.50 25.01
N LYS A 19 -44.47 -12.80 24.69
CA LYS A 19 -43.81 -13.36 23.52
C LYS A 19 -44.48 -12.80 22.25
N VAL A 20 -43.82 -11.86 21.60
CA VAL A 20 -44.03 -11.62 20.17
C VAL A 20 -43.18 -12.65 19.43
N THR A 21 -43.82 -13.71 18.97
CA THR A 21 -43.27 -14.65 17.99
C THR A 21 -43.03 -13.91 16.69
N LEU A 22 -41.81 -13.42 16.50
CA LEU A 22 -41.24 -13.29 15.16
C LEU A 22 -40.75 -14.69 14.80
N GLU A 23 -41.43 -15.32 13.85
CA GLU A 23 -40.99 -16.56 13.24
C GLU A 23 -39.59 -16.36 12.68
N ALA A 24 -38.60 -16.88 13.42
CA ALA A 24 -37.24 -16.99 12.95
C ALA A 24 -37.23 -18.00 11.80
N THR A 25 -36.96 -17.51 10.60
CA THR A 25 -36.45 -18.35 9.51
C THR A 25 -35.21 -19.07 10.04
N SER A 26 -35.35 -20.39 10.21
CA SER A 26 -34.40 -21.26 10.88
C SER A 26 -33.04 -21.24 10.19
N GLN A 27 -32.04 -20.61 10.82
CA GLN A 27 -30.64 -20.86 10.48
C GLN A 27 -30.29 -22.32 10.80
N PRO A 28 -29.43 -22.98 10.00
CA PRO A 28 -28.95 -24.32 10.33
C PRO A 28 -28.23 -24.28 11.69
N GLN A 29 -28.77 -25.04 12.64
CA GLN A 29 -28.33 -25.01 14.02
C GLN A 29 -27.08 -25.88 14.18
N PHE A 30 -25.91 -25.25 14.30
CA PHE A 30 -24.68 -25.95 14.65
C PHE A 30 -24.81 -26.59 16.05
N PRO A 31 -24.47 -27.88 16.22
CA PRO A 31 -24.42 -28.49 17.54
C PRO A 31 -23.34 -27.81 18.40
N ASP A 32 -23.59 -27.67 19.70
CA ASP A 32 -22.55 -27.16 20.59
C ASP A 32 -21.41 -28.17 20.78
N ILE A 33 -20.21 -27.68 21.10
CA ILE A 33 -19.00 -28.50 21.18
C ILE A 33 -19.11 -29.64 22.21
N LYS A 34 -19.90 -29.47 23.27
CA LYS A 34 -20.09 -30.49 24.30
C LYS A 34 -20.93 -31.63 23.74
N THR A 35 -22.01 -31.33 23.02
CA THR A 35 -22.83 -32.33 22.33
C THR A 35 -22.00 -33.19 21.36
N ILE A 36 -21.11 -32.56 20.59
CA ILE A 36 -20.21 -33.30 19.68
C ILE A 36 -19.24 -34.18 20.49
N LYS A 37 -18.66 -33.65 21.57
CA LYS A 37 -17.72 -34.39 22.43
C LYS A 37 -18.37 -35.61 23.08
N ASP A 38 -19.59 -35.46 23.59
CA ASP A 38 -20.31 -36.50 24.33
C ASP A 38 -20.68 -37.70 23.44
N ALA A 39 -20.67 -37.53 22.11
CA ALA A 39 -20.84 -38.62 21.15
C ALA A 39 -19.58 -39.47 20.95
N ILE A 40 -18.40 -38.94 21.25
CA ILE A 40 -17.12 -39.63 21.05
C ILE A 40 -16.85 -40.59 22.22
N PRO A 41 -16.48 -41.86 21.97
CA PRO A 41 -16.10 -42.78 23.03
C PRO A 41 -14.95 -42.25 23.88
N ALA A 42 -15.07 -42.33 25.21
CA ALA A 42 -14.12 -41.73 26.14
C ALA A 42 -12.66 -42.21 25.94
N HIS A 43 -12.47 -43.49 25.58
CA HIS A 43 -11.14 -44.05 25.31
C HIS A 43 -10.46 -43.43 24.09
N CYS A 44 -11.18 -42.75 23.19
CA CYS A 44 -10.58 -42.01 22.07
C CYS A 44 -9.68 -40.87 22.58
N PHE A 45 -9.93 -40.33 23.77
CA PHE A 45 -9.12 -39.24 24.36
C PHE A 45 -7.92 -39.74 25.19
N GLU A 46 -7.68 -41.05 25.24
CA GLU A 46 -6.63 -41.67 26.06
C GLU A 46 -5.49 -42.21 25.19
N PRO A 47 -4.40 -41.46 24.98
CA PRO A 47 -3.31 -41.93 24.13
C PRO A 47 -2.46 -43.02 24.79
N SER A 48 -2.09 -44.02 23.99
CA SER A 48 -1.18 -45.10 24.38
C SER A 48 0.27 -44.72 24.08
N LEU A 49 1.06 -44.52 25.13
CA LEU A 49 2.47 -44.13 24.99
C LEU A 49 3.29 -45.14 24.18
N ILE A 50 3.04 -46.43 24.39
CA ILE A 50 3.71 -47.52 23.68
C ILE A 50 3.40 -47.45 22.18
N THR A 51 2.13 -47.22 21.84
CA THR A 51 1.69 -47.11 20.44
C THR A 51 2.29 -45.88 19.78
N SER A 52 2.25 -44.72 20.44
CA SER A 52 2.82 -43.48 19.90
C SER A 52 4.32 -43.60 19.62
N TYR A 53 5.09 -44.20 20.54
CA TYR A 53 6.52 -44.44 20.32
C TYR A 53 6.80 -45.54 19.29
N TYR A 54 5.96 -46.57 19.19
CA TYR A 54 6.09 -47.57 18.13
C TYR A 54 6.15 -46.93 16.75
N TYR A 55 5.28 -45.95 16.47
CA TYR A 55 5.29 -45.21 15.21
C TYR A 55 6.56 -44.36 15.02
N VAL A 56 7.07 -43.72 16.09
CA VAL A 56 8.36 -43.00 16.03
C VAL A 56 9.49 -43.97 15.66
N PHE A 57 9.60 -45.10 16.36
CA PHE A 57 10.64 -46.09 16.07
C PHE A 57 10.52 -46.68 14.67
N ARG A 58 9.29 -47.00 14.24
CA ARG A 58 9.00 -47.50 12.89
C ARG A 58 9.51 -46.53 11.83
N ASP A 59 9.14 -45.26 11.94
CA ASP A 59 9.47 -44.25 10.92
C ASP A 59 10.98 -43.97 10.90
N PHE A 60 11.64 -43.85 12.06
CA PHE A 60 13.10 -43.71 12.11
C PHE A 60 13.85 -44.95 11.61
N ALA A 61 13.34 -46.16 11.85
CA ALA A 61 13.95 -47.37 11.32
C ALA A 61 13.91 -47.41 9.79
N VAL A 62 12.79 -46.99 9.19
CA VAL A 62 12.67 -46.87 7.73
C VAL A 62 13.60 -45.77 7.20
N VAL A 63 13.56 -44.58 7.81
CA VAL A 63 14.43 -43.44 7.45
C VAL A 63 15.92 -43.84 7.52
N GLY A 64 16.35 -44.51 8.58
CA GLY A 64 17.73 -44.97 8.74
C GLY A 64 18.12 -46.04 7.73
N SER A 65 17.21 -46.98 7.43
CA SER A 65 17.44 -48.04 6.43
C SER A 65 17.59 -47.46 5.02
N LEU A 66 16.76 -46.48 4.67
CA LEU A 66 16.82 -45.77 3.40
C LEU A 66 18.11 -44.95 3.28
N VAL A 67 18.52 -44.22 4.33
CA VAL A 67 19.81 -43.50 4.38
C VAL A 67 20.98 -44.45 4.16
N TRP A 68 21.00 -45.58 4.87
CA TRP A 68 22.05 -46.59 4.72
C TRP A 68 22.09 -47.15 3.29
N ALA A 69 20.94 -47.51 2.73
CA ALA A 69 20.86 -48.02 1.36
C ALA A 69 21.33 -46.98 0.34
N ALA A 70 20.92 -45.72 0.50
CA ALA A 70 21.32 -44.63 -0.38
C ALA A 70 22.84 -44.42 -0.38
N LEU A 71 23.46 -44.35 0.80
CA LEU A 71 24.91 -44.18 0.96
C LEU A 71 25.70 -45.39 0.46
N THR A 72 25.13 -46.60 0.55
CA THR A 72 25.81 -47.84 0.15
C THR A 72 25.78 -48.04 -1.37
N TYR A 73 24.62 -47.83 -2.00
CA TYR A 73 24.41 -48.26 -3.39
C TYR A 73 24.46 -47.13 -4.42
N ILE A 74 23.96 -45.92 -4.09
CA ILE A 74 23.84 -44.84 -5.10
C ILE A 74 25.20 -44.32 -5.57
N PRO A 75 26.23 -44.13 -4.71
CA PRO A 75 27.55 -43.69 -5.16
C PRO A 75 28.22 -44.64 -6.18
N GLY A 76 27.89 -45.94 -6.14
CA GLY A 76 28.42 -46.96 -7.04
C GLY A 76 27.83 -46.95 -8.45
N ILE A 77 26.83 -46.11 -8.73
CA ILE A 77 26.26 -45.95 -10.07
C ILE A 77 27.23 -45.08 -10.91
N GLU A 78 27.85 -45.69 -11.93
CA GLU A 78 28.83 -45.03 -12.81
C GLU A 78 28.18 -43.93 -13.67
N ASP A 79 26.99 -44.19 -14.22
CA ASP A 79 26.25 -43.23 -15.01
C ASP A 79 25.72 -42.08 -14.13
N GLN A 80 26.16 -40.86 -14.44
CA GLN A 80 25.81 -39.68 -13.66
C GLN A 80 24.30 -39.39 -13.66
N TYR A 81 23.59 -39.59 -14.77
CA TYR A 81 22.17 -39.30 -14.88
C TYR A 81 21.35 -40.31 -14.09
N LEU A 82 21.68 -41.61 -14.18
CA LEU A 82 21.06 -42.65 -13.37
C LEU A 82 21.31 -42.45 -11.88
N ARG A 83 22.52 -41.99 -11.50
CA ARG A 83 22.86 -41.67 -10.12
C ARG A 83 22.04 -40.50 -9.57
N VAL A 84 21.88 -39.43 -10.34
CA VAL A 84 21.02 -38.30 -9.96
C VAL A 84 19.56 -38.74 -9.87
N ALA A 85 19.06 -39.52 -10.82
CA ALA A 85 17.70 -40.06 -10.77
C ALA A 85 17.47 -40.92 -9.52
N ALA A 86 18.44 -41.78 -9.14
CA ALA A 86 18.38 -42.56 -7.92
C ALA A 86 18.33 -41.68 -6.65
N TRP A 87 19.11 -40.59 -6.60
CA TRP A 87 19.02 -39.62 -5.51
C TRP A 87 17.66 -38.92 -5.44
N MET A 88 17.04 -38.59 -6.58
CA MET A 88 15.71 -37.97 -6.61
C MET A 88 14.60 -38.94 -6.15
N VAL A 89 14.67 -40.21 -6.56
CA VAL A 89 13.75 -41.26 -6.10
C VAL A 89 13.90 -41.51 -4.60
N TYR A 90 15.14 -41.63 -4.12
CA TYR A 90 15.43 -41.70 -2.69
C TYR A 90 14.84 -40.48 -1.96
N GLY A 91 15.10 -39.28 -2.47
CA GLY A 91 14.66 -38.02 -1.88
C GLY A 91 13.14 -37.95 -1.71
N PHE A 92 12.39 -38.39 -2.73
CA PHE A 92 10.93 -38.48 -2.67
C PHE A 92 10.45 -39.48 -1.61
N VAL A 93 10.95 -40.72 -1.63
CA VAL A 93 10.51 -41.77 -0.69
C VAL A 93 10.89 -41.43 0.75
N GLN A 94 12.12 -40.95 0.96
CA GLN A 94 12.60 -40.46 2.25
C GLN A 94 11.72 -39.31 2.77
N GLY A 95 11.37 -38.37 1.89
CA GLY A 95 10.48 -37.24 2.19
C GLY A 95 9.13 -37.69 2.74
N LEU A 96 8.54 -38.75 2.19
CA LEU A 96 7.26 -39.29 2.69
C LEU A 96 7.34 -39.74 4.16
N PHE A 97 8.33 -40.54 4.52
CA PHE A 97 8.50 -41.01 5.90
C PHE A 97 8.92 -39.87 6.85
N CYS A 98 9.70 -38.91 6.37
CA CYS A 98 10.02 -37.71 7.14
C CYS A 98 8.76 -36.84 7.39
N THR A 99 7.81 -36.77 6.46
CA THR A 99 6.50 -36.14 6.70
C THR A 99 5.72 -36.90 7.78
N GLY A 100 5.78 -38.24 7.80
CA GLY A 100 5.23 -39.05 8.88
C GLY A 100 5.82 -38.66 10.26
N ILE A 101 7.14 -38.48 10.35
CA ILE A 101 7.81 -37.99 11.56
C ILE A 101 7.34 -36.57 11.93
N TRP A 102 7.16 -35.70 10.94
CA TRP A 102 6.63 -34.35 11.16
C TRP A 102 5.26 -34.40 11.84
N ILE A 103 4.38 -35.28 11.38
CA ILE A 103 3.02 -35.46 11.91
C ILE A 103 3.07 -35.98 13.35
N LEU A 104 3.97 -36.91 13.67
CA LEU A 104 4.16 -37.36 15.06
C LEU A 104 4.64 -36.23 15.98
N GLY A 105 5.48 -35.32 15.47
CA GLY A 105 5.85 -34.10 16.19
C GLY A 105 4.68 -33.10 16.33
N HIS A 106 3.80 -33.03 15.34
CA HIS A 106 2.57 -32.24 15.40
C HIS A 106 1.58 -32.78 16.47
N GLU A 107 1.42 -34.10 16.56
CA GLU A 107 0.63 -34.78 17.61
C GLU A 107 1.18 -34.50 19.03
N CYS A 108 2.51 -34.38 19.15
CA CYS A 108 3.15 -33.92 20.39
C CYS A 108 2.75 -32.48 20.73
N GLY A 109 2.71 -31.61 19.72
CA GLY A 109 2.28 -30.21 19.86
C GLY A 109 0.89 -30.10 20.48
N HIS A 110 -0.05 -30.95 20.06
CA HIS A 110 -1.42 -30.97 20.60
C HIS A 110 -1.58 -31.70 21.93
N GLY A 111 -0.61 -32.52 22.28
CA GLY A 111 -0.70 -33.42 23.42
C GLY A 111 -1.51 -34.69 23.14
N ALA A 112 -1.73 -35.01 21.86
CA ALA A 112 -2.31 -36.28 21.43
C ALA A 112 -1.31 -37.44 21.53
N PHE A 113 0.00 -37.15 21.50
CA PHE A 113 1.03 -38.18 21.59
C PHE A 113 1.04 -38.92 22.95
N SER A 114 0.84 -38.19 24.05
CA SER A 114 0.75 -38.74 25.41
C SER A 114 0.03 -37.79 26.38
N LEU A 115 -0.43 -38.30 27.53
CA LEU A 115 -1.00 -37.47 28.60
C LEU A 115 0.05 -36.55 29.29
N HIS A 116 1.34 -36.77 29.06
CA HIS A 116 2.43 -36.06 29.74
C HIS A 116 2.98 -34.92 28.88
N SER A 117 2.57 -33.68 29.18
CA SER A 117 2.97 -32.49 28.43
C SER A 117 4.49 -32.30 28.26
N LYS A 118 5.28 -32.58 29.32
CA LYS A 118 6.76 -32.50 29.23
C LYS A 118 7.33 -33.50 28.23
N LEU A 119 6.82 -34.72 28.22
CA LEU A 119 7.27 -35.78 27.31
C LEU A 119 6.95 -35.42 25.88
N ASN A 120 5.73 -34.91 25.64
CA ASN A 120 5.34 -34.41 24.32
C ASN A 120 6.26 -33.27 23.87
N ASN A 121 6.56 -32.31 24.75
CA ASN A 121 7.43 -31.19 24.39
C ASN A 121 8.85 -31.63 24.03
N VAL A 122 9.45 -32.55 24.80
CA VAL A 122 10.81 -33.05 24.51
C VAL A 122 10.82 -33.86 23.22
N THR A 123 9.84 -34.75 23.05
CA THR A 123 9.73 -35.61 21.87
C THR A 123 9.49 -34.76 20.63
N GLY A 124 8.46 -33.90 20.64
CA GLY A 124 8.14 -33.02 19.52
C GLY A 124 9.30 -32.09 19.16
N TRP A 125 9.99 -31.51 20.15
CA TRP A 125 11.18 -30.70 19.89
C TRP A 125 12.28 -31.49 19.18
N PHE A 126 12.54 -32.73 19.59
CA PHE A 126 13.51 -33.59 18.92
C PHE A 126 13.06 -33.94 17.48
N LEU A 127 11.82 -34.40 17.31
CA LEU A 127 11.27 -34.81 16.00
C LEU A 127 11.29 -33.67 14.99
N HIS A 128 10.83 -32.48 15.39
CA HIS A 128 10.78 -31.31 14.51
C HIS A 128 12.16 -30.70 14.28
N SER A 129 13.05 -30.66 15.29
CA SER A 129 14.43 -30.19 15.08
C SER A 129 15.19 -31.08 14.11
N PHE A 130 14.98 -32.41 14.15
CA PHE A 130 15.53 -33.35 13.17
C PHE A 130 15.11 -33.02 11.73
N LEU A 131 13.96 -32.38 11.54
CA LEU A 131 13.42 -31.96 10.25
C LEU A 131 13.63 -30.46 9.96
N MET A 132 14.45 -29.75 10.76
CA MET A 132 14.65 -28.31 10.65
C MET A 132 13.33 -27.49 10.74
N VAL A 133 12.39 -27.97 11.56
CA VAL A 133 11.12 -27.32 11.87
C VAL A 133 11.16 -26.72 13.27
N PRO A 134 10.76 -25.44 13.46
CA PRO A 134 10.87 -24.80 14.74
C PRO A 134 9.70 -25.19 15.67
N TYR A 135 9.87 -26.27 16.47
CA TYR A 135 8.79 -26.91 17.25
C TYR A 135 7.93 -25.97 18.09
N PHE A 136 8.50 -25.21 19.05
CA PHE A 136 7.66 -24.46 19.99
C PHE A 136 7.02 -23.25 19.31
N SER A 137 7.76 -22.55 18.43
CA SER A 137 7.21 -21.41 17.72
C SER A 137 6.06 -21.83 16.81
N TRP A 138 6.24 -22.90 16.04
CA TRP A 138 5.17 -23.50 15.24
C TRP A 138 4.02 -24.01 16.13
N LYS A 139 4.30 -24.69 17.25
CA LYS A 139 3.27 -25.18 18.18
C LYS A 139 2.37 -24.05 18.67
N TYR A 140 2.93 -22.91 19.06
CA TYR A 140 2.12 -21.79 19.57
C TYR A 140 1.30 -21.11 18.48
N SER A 141 1.85 -20.88 17.29
CA SER A 141 1.07 -20.32 16.17
C SER A 141 0.00 -21.32 15.71
N HIS A 142 0.33 -22.61 15.62
CA HIS A 142 -0.59 -23.68 15.25
C HIS A 142 -1.74 -23.87 16.26
N HIS A 143 -1.47 -23.77 17.57
CA HIS A 143 -2.54 -23.79 18.59
C HIS A 143 -3.54 -22.66 18.41
N ARG A 144 -3.10 -21.50 17.93
CA ARG A 144 -3.98 -20.36 17.66
C ARG A 144 -4.72 -20.51 16.34
N HIS A 145 -4.10 -21.11 15.33
CA HIS A 145 -4.82 -21.57 14.13
C HIS A 145 -6.01 -22.44 14.54
N HIS A 146 -5.80 -23.55 15.25
CA HIS A 146 -6.90 -24.40 15.73
C HIS A 146 -7.96 -23.69 16.58
N ARG A 147 -7.59 -22.62 17.29
CA ARG A 147 -8.53 -21.83 18.07
C ARG A 147 -9.38 -20.90 17.22
N PHE A 148 -8.84 -20.38 16.11
CA PHE A 148 -9.44 -19.33 15.28
C PHE A 148 -9.62 -19.76 13.82
N THR A 149 -9.54 -21.06 13.51
CA THR A 149 -9.66 -21.59 12.15
C THR A 149 -10.87 -20.98 11.43
N GLY A 150 -10.67 -20.49 10.21
CA GLY A 150 -11.74 -19.92 9.38
C GLY A 150 -12.17 -18.49 9.78
N HIS A 151 -11.55 -17.87 10.80
CA HIS A 151 -11.78 -16.47 11.15
C HIS A 151 -10.93 -15.54 10.27
N MET A 152 -11.57 -14.62 9.54
CA MET A 152 -10.91 -13.76 8.54
C MET A 152 -9.79 -12.85 9.07
N GLU A 153 -9.77 -12.54 10.37
CA GLU A 153 -8.72 -11.70 10.96
C GLU A 153 -7.74 -12.41 11.92
N LEU A 154 -8.20 -13.44 12.64
CA LEU A 154 -7.48 -14.01 13.79
C LEU A 154 -6.81 -15.35 13.49
N ASP A 155 -7.20 -16.02 12.40
CA ASP A 155 -6.56 -17.26 11.97
C ASP A 155 -5.08 -17.01 11.61
N MET A 156 -4.22 -17.96 11.95
CA MET A 156 -2.77 -17.88 11.75
C MET A 156 -2.33 -18.46 10.41
N ALA A 157 -3.18 -19.18 9.69
CA ALA A 157 -2.80 -19.86 8.46
C ALA A 157 -3.85 -19.69 7.36
N PHE A 158 -3.39 -19.42 6.13
CA PHE A 158 -4.21 -19.55 4.91
C PHE A 158 -5.48 -18.69 4.86
N VAL A 159 -5.47 -17.51 5.49
CA VAL A 159 -6.58 -16.56 5.40
C VAL A 159 -6.74 -16.07 3.95
N PRO A 160 -7.91 -16.29 3.31
CA PRO A 160 -8.12 -15.89 1.93
C PRO A 160 -8.29 -14.38 1.79
N ARG A 161 -8.09 -13.90 0.57
CA ARG A 161 -8.29 -12.49 0.23
C ARG A 161 -9.79 -12.20 0.02
N THR A 162 -10.22 -10.97 0.25
CA THR A 162 -11.61 -10.53 0.03
C THR A 162 -11.84 -9.77 -1.27
N GLU A 163 -10.78 -9.44 -2.01
CA GLU A 163 -10.84 -8.65 -3.23
C GLU A 163 -10.01 -9.29 -4.35
N PRO A 164 -10.47 -9.23 -5.61
CA PRO A 164 -9.66 -9.55 -6.76
C PRO A 164 -8.60 -8.45 -6.94
N LYS A 165 -7.38 -8.70 -6.47
CA LYS A 165 -6.21 -7.88 -6.86
C LYS A 165 -5.55 -8.51 -8.08
N PRO A 166 -5.22 -7.75 -9.14
CA PRO A 166 -4.43 -8.27 -10.24
C PRO A 166 -3.08 -8.78 -9.72
N SER A 167 -2.58 -9.86 -10.30
CA SER A 167 -1.25 -10.36 -9.97
C SER A 167 -0.18 -9.31 -10.29
N LEU A 168 0.95 -9.39 -9.59
CA LEU A 168 2.10 -8.49 -9.71
C LEU A 168 2.40 -8.23 -11.20
N SER A 169 2.17 -7.00 -11.69
CA SER A 169 2.28 -6.70 -13.12
C SER A 169 3.72 -6.83 -13.59
N PHE A 170 3.97 -7.82 -14.44
CA PHE A 170 5.26 -8.05 -15.08
C PHE A 170 5.11 -7.75 -16.56
N ARG A 171 5.64 -6.60 -16.99
CA ARG A 171 5.46 -6.08 -18.34
C ARG A 171 6.68 -6.33 -19.19
N ILE A 172 6.52 -7.14 -20.24
CA ILE A 172 7.48 -7.23 -21.35
C ILE A 172 6.81 -6.62 -22.58
N ALA A 173 7.50 -5.69 -23.25
CA ALA A 173 7.07 -5.10 -24.53
C ALA A 173 5.65 -4.52 -24.54
N GLY A 174 5.17 -3.97 -23.41
CA GLY A 174 3.88 -3.29 -23.33
C GLY A 174 2.65 -4.20 -23.20
N MET A 175 2.82 -5.53 -23.18
CA MET A 175 1.78 -6.45 -22.71
C MET A 175 2.00 -6.72 -21.21
N ASP A 176 0.92 -6.71 -20.43
CA ASP A 176 0.97 -7.27 -19.08
C ASP A 176 1.02 -8.79 -19.22
N VAL A 177 2.24 -9.32 -19.21
CA VAL A 177 2.49 -10.75 -19.36
C VAL A 177 1.98 -11.50 -18.13
N ALA A 178 1.91 -10.84 -16.96
CA ALA A 178 1.32 -11.43 -15.77
C ALA A 178 -0.19 -11.62 -15.93
N GLU A 179 -0.88 -10.71 -16.63
CA GLU A 179 -2.32 -10.79 -16.94
C GLU A 179 -2.62 -11.73 -18.14
N LEU A 180 -1.73 -11.79 -19.15
CA LEU A 180 -1.84 -12.72 -20.29
C LEU A 180 -1.50 -14.18 -19.93
N ILE A 181 -0.63 -14.38 -18.94
CA ILE A 181 -0.15 -15.70 -18.51
C ILE A 181 -0.87 -16.13 -17.22
N GLU A 182 -1.64 -15.26 -16.54
CA GLU A 182 -2.24 -15.51 -15.22
C GLU A 182 -3.03 -16.81 -15.14
N ASP A 183 -3.73 -17.12 -16.23
CA ASP A 183 -4.61 -18.28 -16.39
C ASP A 183 -3.97 -19.40 -17.24
N THR A 184 -2.69 -19.30 -17.60
CA THR A 184 -2.00 -20.39 -18.30
C THR A 184 -1.58 -21.49 -17.32
N PRO A 185 -1.69 -22.77 -17.71
CA PRO A 185 -1.18 -23.87 -16.90
C PRO A 185 0.30 -23.69 -16.50
N ILE A 186 1.12 -23.06 -17.33
CA ILE A 186 2.54 -22.87 -17.03
C ILE A 186 2.76 -21.89 -15.88
N ALA A 187 2.13 -20.71 -15.87
CA ALA A 187 2.29 -19.81 -14.71
C ALA A 187 1.65 -20.35 -13.45
N GLN A 188 0.50 -21.05 -13.56
CA GLN A 188 -0.07 -21.74 -12.42
C GLN A 188 0.92 -22.79 -11.86
N ALA A 189 1.56 -23.58 -12.74
CA ALA A 189 2.58 -24.55 -12.33
C ALA A 189 3.77 -23.86 -11.65
N VAL A 190 4.29 -22.76 -12.19
CA VAL A 190 5.40 -22.02 -11.58
C VAL A 190 5.02 -21.45 -10.21
N ARG A 191 3.83 -20.84 -10.08
CA ARG A 191 3.31 -20.30 -8.82
C ARG A 191 3.07 -21.41 -7.80
N LEU A 192 2.53 -22.55 -8.22
CA LEU A 192 2.31 -23.70 -7.37
C LEU A 192 3.65 -24.29 -6.91
N ILE A 193 4.62 -24.49 -7.81
CA ILE A 193 5.96 -24.98 -7.45
C ILE A 193 6.61 -24.04 -6.43
N PHE A 194 6.55 -22.73 -6.65
CA PHE A 194 7.08 -21.75 -5.69
C PHE A 194 6.36 -21.83 -4.34
N HIS A 195 5.03 -21.88 -4.35
CA HIS A 195 4.22 -22.03 -3.13
C HIS A 195 4.57 -23.30 -2.36
N GLN A 196 4.72 -24.44 -3.05
CA GLN A 196 5.03 -25.72 -2.43
C GLN A 196 6.46 -25.80 -1.89
N LEU A 197 7.44 -25.17 -2.53
CA LEU A 197 8.85 -25.22 -2.10
C LEU A 197 9.21 -24.15 -1.07
N PHE A 198 8.61 -22.96 -1.15
CA PHE A 198 9.00 -21.79 -0.37
C PHE A 198 7.91 -21.25 0.56
N GLY A 199 6.65 -21.72 0.43
CA GLY A 199 5.53 -21.20 1.24
C GLY A 199 5.75 -21.37 2.74
N TRP A 200 6.33 -22.49 3.17
CA TRP A 200 6.66 -22.75 4.57
C TRP A 200 7.74 -21.80 5.12
N GLN A 201 8.77 -21.52 4.34
CA GLN A 201 9.83 -20.59 4.72
C GLN A 201 9.27 -19.18 4.79
N VAL A 202 8.49 -18.77 3.79
CA VAL A 202 7.83 -17.45 3.78
C VAL A 202 6.87 -17.30 4.98
N TYR A 203 6.14 -18.35 5.36
CA TYR A 203 5.32 -18.38 6.58
C TYR A 203 6.17 -18.25 7.86
N THR A 204 7.20 -19.07 8.02
CA THR A 204 8.01 -19.08 9.25
C THR A 204 8.82 -17.79 9.42
N PHE A 205 9.37 -17.21 8.36
CA PHE A 205 10.11 -15.94 8.45
C PHE A 205 9.19 -14.72 8.54
N LEU A 206 8.05 -14.71 7.85
CA LEU A 206 7.26 -13.48 7.62
C LEU A 206 5.84 -13.51 8.18
N ASN A 207 5.41 -14.61 8.80
CA ASN A 207 4.03 -14.87 9.19
C ASN A 207 3.03 -14.66 8.03
N ALA A 208 3.45 -14.99 6.80
CA ALA A 208 2.64 -14.82 5.61
C ALA A 208 1.40 -15.72 5.64
N SER A 209 0.31 -15.30 4.99
CA SER A 209 -1.01 -15.97 5.01
C SER A 209 -1.79 -15.91 6.33
N ALA A 210 -1.20 -15.41 7.41
CA ALA A 210 -1.93 -15.16 8.66
C ALA A 210 -2.85 -13.93 8.54
N GLY A 211 -3.97 -13.96 9.27
CA GLY A 211 -4.89 -12.83 9.38
C GLY A 211 -4.22 -11.62 10.02
N LYS A 212 -4.64 -10.41 9.64
CA LYS A 212 -4.01 -9.16 10.11
C LYS A 212 -4.07 -8.98 11.63
N GLY A 213 -5.11 -9.51 12.27
CA GLY A 213 -5.35 -9.45 13.72
C GLY A 213 -4.74 -10.61 14.52
N SER A 214 -3.98 -11.50 13.87
CA SER A 214 -3.42 -12.72 14.50
C SER A 214 -2.21 -12.45 15.42
N LYS A 215 -1.57 -11.28 15.27
CA LYS A 215 -0.45 -10.81 16.10
C LYS A 215 -0.88 -10.51 17.53
N GLN A 216 0.01 -10.73 18.49
CA GLN A 216 -0.25 -10.48 19.92
C GLN A 216 0.00 -9.03 20.34
N TRP A 217 0.75 -8.27 19.53
CA TRP A 217 1.00 -6.84 19.69
C TRP A 217 1.50 -6.27 18.36
N GLU A 218 1.46 -4.95 18.19
CA GLU A 218 1.86 -4.31 16.94
C GLU A 218 3.35 -3.93 16.94
N PRO A 219 4.16 -4.45 16.00
CA PRO A 219 5.55 -4.08 15.91
C PRO A 219 5.72 -2.65 15.40
N LYS A 220 6.67 -1.91 16.01
CA LYS A 220 7.03 -0.54 15.61
C LYS A 220 7.42 -0.51 14.12
N SER A 221 7.01 0.55 13.42
CA SER A 221 7.22 0.72 11.97
C SER A 221 8.70 0.70 11.58
N GLY A 222 8.98 0.39 10.30
CA GLY A 222 10.33 0.29 9.74
C GLY A 222 10.83 -1.15 9.60
N LEU A 223 12.13 -1.32 9.30
CA LEU A 223 12.77 -2.61 9.03
C LEU A 223 12.62 -3.63 10.18
N ALA A 224 12.54 -3.12 11.42
CA ALA A 224 12.30 -3.92 12.62
C ALA A 224 10.94 -4.63 12.62
N SER A 225 9.94 -4.11 11.89
CA SER A 225 8.60 -4.72 11.79
C SER A 225 8.64 -6.07 11.06
N TRP A 226 9.45 -6.18 10.01
CA TRP A 226 9.59 -7.41 9.21
C TRP A 226 10.29 -8.54 9.98
N LEU A 227 11.29 -8.21 10.80
CA LEU A 227 11.95 -9.19 11.69
C LEU A 227 11.07 -9.58 12.88
N ARG A 228 10.23 -8.64 13.36
CA ARG A 228 9.32 -8.85 14.50
C ARG A 228 8.06 -9.64 14.14
N VAL A 229 8.02 -10.37 13.03
CA VAL A 229 6.97 -11.35 12.73
C VAL A 229 7.53 -12.76 12.44
N SER A 230 8.83 -12.96 12.69
CA SER A 230 9.50 -14.25 12.48
C SER A 230 9.17 -15.28 13.57
N HIS A 231 9.11 -16.55 13.19
CA HIS A 231 9.00 -17.71 14.09
C HIS A 231 10.32 -18.08 14.78
N PHE A 232 11.43 -17.47 14.35
CA PHE A 232 12.77 -17.65 14.92
C PHE A 232 13.20 -16.50 15.83
N GLU A 233 12.31 -15.51 16.05
CA GLU A 233 12.59 -14.36 16.90
C GLU A 233 11.82 -14.48 18.22
N PRO A 234 12.50 -14.68 19.37
CA PRO A 234 11.84 -14.83 20.67
C PRO A 234 10.93 -13.66 21.04
N THR A 235 11.26 -12.45 20.58
CA THR A 235 10.47 -11.23 20.81
C THR A 235 9.61 -10.86 19.60
N SER A 236 9.14 -11.85 18.83
CA SER A 236 8.23 -11.65 17.71
C SER A 236 6.83 -11.24 18.15
N ALA A 237 6.16 -10.40 17.35
CA ALA A 237 4.75 -10.03 17.47
C ALA A 237 3.81 -11.23 17.35
N VAL A 238 4.29 -12.32 16.76
CA VAL A 238 3.57 -13.59 16.74
C VAL A 238 3.46 -14.19 18.14
N PHE A 239 4.36 -13.91 19.08
CA PHE A 239 4.37 -14.58 20.39
C PHE A 239 4.10 -13.63 21.56
N ARG A 240 3.61 -14.22 22.64
CA ARG A 240 3.51 -13.52 23.94
C ARG A 240 4.88 -13.48 24.58
N PRO A 241 5.20 -12.45 25.40
CA PRO A 241 6.48 -12.40 26.11
C PRO A 241 6.80 -13.65 26.95
N SER A 242 5.77 -14.33 27.49
CA SER A 242 5.92 -15.58 28.24
C SER A 242 6.33 -16.79 27.40
N GLU A 243 6.14 -16.73 26.07
CA GLU A 243 6.47 -17.81 25.13
C GLU A 243 7.92 -17.70 24.62
N ALA A 244 8.55 -16.52 24.74
CA ALA A 244 9.89 -16.22 24.23
C ALA A 244 10.98 -17.26 24.61
N PRO A 245 11.08 -17.76 25.86
CA PRO A 245 12.10 -18.75 26.22
C PRO A 245 11.98 -20.06 25.43
N PHE A 246 10.77 -20.45 25.03
CA PHE A 246 10.54 -21.66 24.25
C PHE A 246 10.90 -21.48 22.78
N ILE A 247 10.77 -20.25 22.26
CA ILE A 247 11.25 -19.90 20.91
C ILE A 247 12.78 -20.06 20.87
N LEU A 248 13.49 -19.55 21.89
CA LEU A 248 14.93 -19.75 21.99
C LEU A 248 15.34 -21.24 22.07
N ILE A 249 14.60 -22.07 22.82
CA ILE A 249 14.85 -23.52 22.89
C ILE A 249 14.70 -24.17 21.51
N THR A 250 13.73 -23.71 20.72
CA THR A 250 13.54 -24.17 19.35
C THR A 250 14.74 -23.87 18.47
N ASP A 251 15.25 -22.63 18.52
CA ASP A 251 16.40 -22.21 17.72
C ASP A 251 17.67 -23.00 18.09
N ILE A 252 17.83 -23.35 19.37
CA ILE A 252 18.90 -24.25 19.83
C ILE A 252 18.78 -25.63 19.16
N GLY A 253 17.56 -26.17 19.04
CA GLY A 253 17.32 -27.45 18.36
C GLY A 253 17.73 -27.43 16.89
N LEU A 254 17.40 -26.34 16.20
CA LEU A 254 17.81 -26.12 14.81
C LEU A 254 19.32 -25.97 14.68
N ALA A 255 19.96 -25.20 15.56
CA ALA A 255 21.41 -25.03 15.57
C ALA A 255 22.15 -26.36 15.81
N LEU A 256 21.62 -27.22 16.69
CA LEU A 256 22.15 -28.57 16.92
C LEU A 256 22.03 -29.44 15.67
N MET A 257 20.88 -29.40 14.98
CA MET A 257 20.71 -30.16 13.74
C MET A 257 21.61 -29.65 12.61
N LEU A 258 21.71 -28.33 12.42
CA LEU A 258 22.66 -27.73 11.48
C LEU A 258 24.11 -28.13 11.78
N THR A 259 24.48 -28.17 13.06
CA THR A 259 25.80 -28.63 13.50
C THR A 259 26.02 -30.12 13.15
N ALA A 260 25.01 -30.97 13.36
CA ALA A 260 25.07 -32.38 12.99
C ALA A 260 25.24 -32.56 11.47
N LEU A 261 24.51 -31.79 10.66
CA LEU A 261 24.63 -31.78 9.19
C LEU A 261 26.00 -31.28 8.73
N TYR A 262 26.54 -30.25 9.38
CA TYR A 262 27.89 -29.76 9.13
C TYR A 262 28.93 -30.86 9.37
N PHE A 263 28.87 -31.56 10.51
CA PHE A 263 29.79 -32.68 10.77
C PHE A 263 29.58 -33.85 9.80
N ALA A 264 28.34 -34.17 9.44
CA ALA A 264 28.06 -35.18 8.42
C ALA A 264 28.69 -34.81 7.07
N SER A 265 28.65 -33.52 6.69
CA SER A 265 29.24 -33.04 5.43
C SER A 265 30.76 -33.21 5.36
N LYS A 266 31.44 -33.19 6.52
CA LYS A 266 32.87 -33.47 6.61
C LYS A 266 33.21 -34.94 6.40
N GLN A 267 32.27 -35.85 6.67
CA GLN A 267 32.48 -37.30 6.55
C GLN A 267 32.10 -37.83 5.16
N VAL A 268 30.94 -37.45 4.64
CA VAL A 268 30.40 -38.00 3.38
C VAL A 268 30.44 -37.01 2.21
N GLY A 269 30.91 -35.78 2.45
CA GLY A 269 30.95 -34.71 1.47
C GLY A 269 29.67 -33.86 1.46
N VAL A 270 29.82 -32.58 1.10
CA VAL A 270 28.73 -31.60 1.06
C VAL A 270 27.66 -32.00 0.04
N SER A 271 28.06 -32.42 -1.16
CA SER A 271 27.13 -32.86 -2.22
C SER A 271 26.25 -34.02 -1.77
N THR A 272 26.85 -35.01 -1.10
CA THR A 272 26.11 -36.15 -0.55
C THR A 272 25.10 -35.71 0.51
N VAL A 273 25.48 -34.79 1.43
CA VAL A 273 24.53 -34.27 2.43
C VAL A 273 23.39 -33.48 1.80
N LEU A 274 23.65 -32.72 0.72
CA LEU A 274 22.59 -32.03 -0.02
C LEU A 274 21.58 -33.04 -0.60
N TYR A 275 22.02 -34.11 -1.25
CA TYR A 275 21.08 -35.13 -1.73
C TYR A 275 20.41 -35.92 -0.60
N LEU A 276 21.17 -36.25 0.46
CA LEU A 276 20.71 -37.08 1.57
C LEU A 276 19.69 -36.36 2.45
N TYR A 277 19.81 -35.05 2.62
CA TYR A 277 19.01 -34.28 3.57
C TYR A 277 18.20 -33.17 2.92
N LEU A 278 18.79 -32.35 2.06
CA LEU A 278 18.09 -31.20 1.47
C LEU A 278 16.96 -31.64 0.53
N VAL A 279 17.16 -32.68 -0.30
CA VAL A 279 16.09 -33.16 -1.20
C VAL A 279 14.88 -33.71 -0.43
N PRO A 280 15.02 -34.64 0.55
CA PRO A 280 13.91 -35.04 1.41
C PRO A 280 13.27 -33.87 2.17
N TYR A 281 14.07 -32.92 2.65
CA TYR A 281 13.56 -31.73 3.36
C TYR A 281 12.62 -30.89 2.50
N LEU A 282 12.95 -30.68 1.22
CA LEU A 282 12.06 -29.99 0.27
C LEU A 282 10.74 -30.75 0.06
N TRP A 283 10.79 -32.09 0.05
CA TRP A 283 9.57 -32.92 -0.03
C TRP A 283 8.72 -32.82 1.24
N VAL A 284 9.31 -32.83 2.44
CA VAL A 284 8.57 -32.62 3.70
C VAL A 284 7.82 -31.29 3.67
N HIS A 285 8.49 -30.23 3.21
CA HIS A 285 7.89 -28.90 3.12
C HIS A 285 6.78 -28.83 2.08
N HIS A 286 6.97 -29.47 0.92
CA HIS A 286 5.89 -29.62 -0.06
C HIS A 286 4.66 -30.28 0.57
N TRP A 287 4.83 -31.43 1.21
CA TRP A 287 3.69 -32.14 1.81
C TRP A 287 3.03 -31.32 2.91
N LEU A 288 3.81 -30.66 3.76
CA LEU A 288 3.29 -29.78 4.80
C LEU A 288 2.38 -28.68 4.23
N VAL A 289 2.86 -27.96 3.21
CA VAL A 289 2.10 -26.89 2.57
C VAL A 289 0.89 -27.45 1.81
N ALA A 290 1.03 -28.55 1.07
CA ALA A 290 -0.05 -29.16 0.31
C ALA A 290 -1.20 -29.65 1.20
N ILE A 291 -0.88 -30.38 2.28
CA ILE A 291 -1.84 -30.94 3.24
C ILE A 291 -2.64 -29.81 3.88
N THR A 292 -1.93 -28.88 4.52
CA THR A 292 -2.58 -27.76 5.22
C THR A 292 -3.38 -26.88 4.27
N TYR A 293 -2.87 -26.54 3.09
CA TYR A 293 -3.61 -25.75 2.11
C TYR A 293 -4.93 -26.42 1.71
N LEU A 294 -4.89 -27.71 1.35
CA LEU A 294 -6.07 -28.44 0.86
C LEU A 294 -7.11 -28.77 1.92
N HIS A 295 -6.71 -28.84 3.18
CA HIS A 295 -7.60 -29.02 4.30
C HIS A 295 -8.43 -27.79 4.63
N HIS A 296 -7.89 -26.60 4.33
CA HIS A 296 -8.49 -25.31 4.64
C HIS A 296 -9.07 -24.61 3.39
N HIS A 297 -8.94 -25.21 2.22
CA HIS A 297 -9.49 -24.71 0.96
C HIS A 297 -10.36 -25.75 0.28
N HIS A 298 -11.65 -25.45 0.18
CA HIS A 298 -12.61 -26.22 -0.58
C HIS A 298 -13.80 -25.32 -0.95
N THR A 299 -14.44 -25.57 -2.09
CA THR A 299 -15.51 -24.72 -2.64
C THR A 299 -16.71 -24.57 -1.71
N GLU A 300 -16.95 -25.57 -0.86
CA GLU A 300 -18.10 -25.61 0.05
C GLU A 300 -17.79 -25.09 1.46
N LEU A 301 -16.51 -24.84 1.76
CA LEU A 301 -16.10 -24.39 3.09
C LEU A 301 -16.14 -22.86 3.17
N PRO A 302 -17.00 -22.29 4.04
CA PRO A 302 -17.02 -20.86 4.27
C PRO A 302 -15.86 -20.41 5.15
N HIS A 303 -15.52 -19.13 5.04
CA HIS A 303 -14.79 -18.41 6.08
C HIS A 303 -15.75 -17.48 6.81
N TYR A 304 -15.35 -16.90 7.94
CA TYR A 304 -16.27 -16.10 8.77
C TYR A 304 -15.66 -14.77 9.20
N THR A 305 -16.49 -13.72 9.15
CA THR A 305 -16.19 -12.44 9.81
C THR A 305 -16.27 -12.62 11.33
N ALA A 306 -15.80 -11.60 12.07
CA ALA A 306 -15.82 -11.63 13.54
C ALA A 306 -17.22 -11.87 14.13
N GLU A 307 -18.27 -11.37 13.47
CA GLU A 307 -19.66 -11.53 13.91
C GLU A 307 -20.25 -12.91 13.59
N GLY A 308 -19.82 -13.52 12.48
CA GLY A 308 -20.32 -14.82 12.01
C GLY A 308 -19.63 -16.03 12.64
N TRP A 309 -18.44 -15.84 13.20
CA TRP A 309 -17.55 -16.90 13.64
C TRP A 309 -17.90 -17.47 15.02
N THR A 310 -17.80 -18.80 15.15
CA THR A 310 -17.74 -19.51 16.43
C THR A 310 -16.70 -20.62 16.32
N TYR A 311 -16.23 -21.14 17.46
CA TYR A 311 -15.25 -22.23 17.46
C TYR A 311 -15.71 -23.46 16.64
N VAL A 312 -16.95 -23.90 16.80
CA VAL A 312 -17.49 -25.06 16.07
C VAL A 312 -17.61 -24.78 14.58
N LYS A 313 -18.13 -23.60 14.19
CA LYS A 313 -18.20 -23.20 12.78
C LYS A 313 -16.82 -23.18 12.12
N GLY A 314 -15.84 -22.61 12.79
CA GLY A 314 -14.46 -22.55 12.32
C GLY A 314 -13.79 -23.92 12.20
N ALA A 315 -13.97 -24.80 13.20
CA ALA A 315 -13.42 -26.15 13.17
C ALA A 315 -14.04 -27.02 12.07
N LEU A 316 -15.35 -26.87 11.80
CA LEU A 316 -16.06 -27.55 10.72
C LEU A 316 -15.83 -26.93 9.34
N ALA A 317 -15.19 -25.76 9.26
CA ALA A 317 -14.71 -25.17 8.00
C ALA A 317 -13.40 -25.85 7.52
N THR A 318 -13.36 -27.19 7.57
CA THR A 318 -12.26 -28.04 7.13
C THR A 318 -12.80 -29.25 6.38
N VAL A 319 -11.97 -29.89 5.56
CA VAL A 319 -12.38 -31.03 4.71
C VAL A 319 -11.46 -32.23 4.91
N ASP A 320 -12.05 -33.42 5.05
CA ASP A 320 -11.31 -34.69 5.01
C ASP A 320 -11.08 -35.14 3.55
N ARG A 321 -9.92 -35.73 3.27
CA ARG A 321 -9.55 -36.17 1.92
C ARG A 321 -8.90 -37.55 1.92
N GLU A 322 -8.99 -38.26 0.80
CA GLU A 322 -8.34 -39.56 0.66
C GLU A 322 -6.95 -39.44 0.01
N PHE A 323 -5.93 -40.02 0.66
CA PHE A 323 -4.59 -40.18 0.08
C PHE A 323 -4.06 -41.62 0.14
N GLY A 324 -5.00 -42.56 0.20
CA GLY A 324 -4.76 -44.00 0.06
C GLY A 324 -3.75 -44.53 1.06
N PHE A 325 -2.86 -45.40 0.58
CA PHE A 325 -1.85 -46.04 1.45
C PHE A 325 -0.90 -45.02 2.10
N ILE A 326 -0.49 -43.99 1.37
CA ILE A 326 0.45 -42.99 1.87
C ILE A 326 -0.19 -42.20 3.00
N GLY A 327 -1.40 -41.66 2.77
CA GLY A 327 -2.14 -40.91 3.79
C GLY A 327 -2.37 -41.73 5.06
N LYS A 328 -2.98 -42.91 4.91
CA LYS A 328 -3.36 -43.76 6.04
C LYS A 328 -2.18 -44.33 6.85
N HIS A 329 -1.11 -44.78 6.19
CA HIS A 329 -0.07 -45.56 6.86
C HIS A 329 1.26 -44.82 7.03
N ILE A 330 1.58 -43.87 6.15
CA ILE A 330 2.83 -43.10 6.20
C ILE A 330 2.59 -41.74 6.84
N PHE A 331 1.51 -41.04 6.45
CA PHE A 331 1.11 -39.75 7.03
C PHE A 331 0.11 -39.91 8.18
N HIS A 332 0.00 -41.12 8.74
CA HIS A 332 -0.74 -41.35 9.98
C HIS A 332 -2.21 -40.86 9.94
N GLY A 333 -2.86 -40.86 8.79
CA GLY A 333 -4.29 -40.53 8.67
C GLY A 333 -4.64 -39.04 8.81
N ILE A 334 -3.65 -38.13 8.87
CA ILE A 334 -3.93 -36.70 9.02
C ILE A 334 -4.73 -36.12 7.84
N ILE A 335 -4.53 -36.68 6.63
CA ILE A 335 -5.24 -36.20 5.44
C ILE A 335 -6.72 -36.60 5.52
N GLU A 336 -6.97 -37.82 5.97
CA GLU A 336 -8.28 -38.47 6.03
C GLU A 336 -9.13 -38.04 7.23
N LYS A 337 -8.53 -37.45 8.26
CA LYS A 337 -9.18 -37.22 9.58
C LYS A 337 -8.85 -35.84 10.16
N HIS A 338 -8.88 -34.81 9.32
CA HIS A 338 -8.55 -33.44 9.69
C HIS A 338 -9.71 -32.69 10.36
N VAL A 339 -10.96 -33.00 10.01
CA VAL A 339 -12.15 -32.37 10.63
C VAL A 339 -12.20 -32.70 12.13
N ILE A 340 -12.09 -33.98 12.48
CA ILE A 340 -12.04 -34.41 13.89
C ILE A 340 -10.81 -33.85 14.59
N HIS A 341 -9.69 -33.73 13.87
CA HIS A 341 -8.47 -33.14 14.38
C HIS A 341 -8.65 -31.66 14.76
N HIS A 342 -9.41 -30.88 14.01
CA HIS A 342 -9.72 -29.49 14.37
C HIS A 342 -10.68 -29.35 15.57
N LEU A 343 -11.68 -30.23 15.64
CA LEU A 343 -12.63 -30.26 16.75
C LEU A 343 -11.97 -30.73 18.05
N PHE A 344 -11.15 -31.77 17.99
CA PHE A 344 -10.54 -32.41 19.14
C PHE A 344 -9.09 -32.85 18.85
N PRO A 345 -8.14 -31.90 18.74
CA PRO A 345 -6.75 -32.19 18.34
C PRO A 345 -5.96 -33.05 19.32
N LYS A 346 -6.53 -33.36 20.49
CA LYS A 346 -5.93 -34.25 21.50
C LYS A 346 -6.23 -35.74 21.28
N ILE A 347 -7.08 -36.07 20.32
CA ILE A 347 -7.33 -37.46 19.94
C ILE A 347 -6.14 -37.93 19.12
N PRO A 348 -5.43 -39.00 19.52
CA PRO A 348 -4.34 -39.54 18.73
C PRO A 348 -4.84 -40.07 17.40
N PHE A 349 -4.04 -39.87 16.35
CA PHE A 349 -4.40 -40.24 14.98
C PHE A 349 -4.92 -41.69 14.82
N TYR A 350 -4.37 -42.67 15.56
CA TYR A 350 -4.79 -44.07 15.49
C TYR A 350 -6.16 -44.36 16.15
N LYS A 351 -6.81 -43.33 16.70
CA LYS A 351 -8.20 -43.36 17.21
C LYS A 351 -9.11 -42.37 16.47
N ALA A 352 -8.56 -41.62 15.51
CA ALA A 352 -9.29 -40.59 14.79
C ALA A 352 -10.40 -41.16 13.89
N ASP A 353 -10.19 -42.37 13.33
CA ASP A 353 -11.22 -43.10 12.57
C ASP A 353 -12.49 -43.32 13.41
N GLU A 354 -12.33 -43.91 14.59
CA GLU A 354 -13.46 -44.19 15.50
C GLU A 354 -14.16 -42.91 15.95
N ALA A 355 -13.39 -41.87 16.30
CA ALA A 355 -13.94 -40.59 16.71
C ALA A 355 -14.69 -39.88 15.58
N THR A 356 -14.22 -40.00 14.34
CA THR A 356 -14.88 -39.42 13.15
C THR A 356 -16.23 -40.09 12.90
N GLU A 357 -16.29 -41.42 12.92
CA GLU A 357 -17.54 -42.16 12.74
C GLU A 357 -18.55 -41.84 13.85
N ALA A 358 -18.09 -41.56 15.07
CA ALA A 358 -18.96 -41.18 16.17
C ALA A 358 -19.60 -39.79 16.01
N ILE A 359 -18.88 -38.82 15.42
CA ILE A 359 -19.40 -37.44 15.28
C ILE A 359 -20.23 -37.22 14.01
N LYS A 360 -20.00 -38.00 12.94
CA LYS A 360 -20.70 -37.85 11.65
C LYS A 360 -22.23 -37.73 11.80
N PRO A 361 -22.92 -38.58 12.59
CA PRO A 361 -24.37 -38.46 12.78
C PRO A 361 -24.81 -37.21 13.55
N VAL A 362 -23.92 -36.61 14.34
CA VAL A 362 -24.20 -35.43 15.19
C VAL A 362 -24.06 -34.13 14.40
N ILE A 363 -23.02 -34.04 13.57
CA ILE A 363 -22.74 -32.83 12.77
C ILE A 363 -23.45 -32.84 11.40
N GLY A 364 -23.91 -34.02 10.94
CA GLY A 364 -24.75 -34.16 9.75
C GLY A 364 -24.14 -33.52 8.49
N ASP A 365 -24.93 -32.69 7.82
CA ASP A 365 -24.56 -32.02 6.57
C ASP A 365 -23.38 -31.04 6.70
N HIS A 366 -22.93 -30.74 7.93
CA HIS A 366 -21.74 -29.92 8.18
C HIS A 366 -20.42 -30.71 8.07
N TYR A 367 -20.46 -32.04 7.92
CA TYR A 367 -19.26 -32.83 7.66
C TYR A 367 -18.86 -32.74 6.18
N CYS A 368 -17.66 -32.20 5.91
CA CYS A 368 -17.14 -32.08 4.54
C CYS A 368 -16.06 -33.14 4.28
N HIS A 369 -16.21 -33.88 3.18
CA HIS A 369 -15.29 -34.91 2.72
C HIS A 369 -15.16 -34.88 1.19
N ASP A 370 -13.95 -35.05 0.66
CA ASP A 370 -13.65 -35.01 -0.77
C ASP A 370 -12.76 -36.19 -1.21
N ASP A 371 -13.35 -37.11 -1.96
CA ASP A 371 -12.71 -38.33 -2.50
C ASP A 371 -11.89 -38.11 -3.77
N ARG A 372 -11.87 -36.88 -4.32
CA ARG A 372 -11.12 -36.60 -5.56
C ARG A 372 -9.61 -36.68 -5.30
N SER A 373 -8.84 -36.96 -6.36
CA SER A 373 -7.37 -37.08 -6.29
C SER A 373 -6.74 -35.90 -5.55
N PHE A 374 -6.00 -36.16 -4.48
CA PHE A 374 -5.34 -35.13 -3.67
C PHE A 374 -4.47 -34.18 -4.51
N LEU A 375 -3.59 -34.71 -5.37
CA LEU A 375 -2.74 -33.87 -6.23
C LEU A 375 -3.53 -33.16 -7.34
N GLY A 376 -4.57 -33.80 -7.87
CA GLY A 376 -5.49 -33.16 -8.83
C GLY A 376 -6.28 -32.02 -8.21
N GLN A 377 -6.69 -32.18 -6.95
CA GLN A 377 -7.34 -31.14 -6.15
C GLN A 377 -6.37 -30.02 -5.79
N LEU A 378 -5.10 -30.33 -5.47
CA LEU A 378 -4.08 -29.31 -5.24
C LEU A 378 -3.94 -28.39 -6.45
N TRP A 379 -3.87 -28.97 -7.65
CA TRP A 379 -3.86 -28.21 -8.89
C TRP A 379 -5.14 -27.38 -9.04
N THR A 380 -6.29 -28.04 -8.97
CA THR A 380 -7.60 -27.41 -9.25
C THR A 380 -7.89 -26.27 -8.28
N ILE A 381 -7.81 -26.52 -6.97
CA ILE A 381 -8.14 -25.56 -5.92
C ILE A 381 -7.17 -24.38 -5.92
N PHE A 382 -5.86 -24.62 -6.08
CA PHE A 382 -4.89 -23.53 -6.18
C PHE A 382 -5.13 -22.66 -7.43
N GLY A 383 -5.61 -23.27 -8.51
CA GLY A 383 -6.01 -22.59 -9.74
C GLY A 383 -7.29 -21.77 -9.59
N SER A 384 -8.31 -22.30 -8.92
CA SER A 384 -9.67 -21.75 -8.93
C SER A 384 -10.04 -20.89 -7.71
N LEU A 385 -9.54 -21.21 -6.51
CA LEU A 385 -9.95 -20.54 -5.27
C LEU A 385 -9.02 -19.37 -4.95
N LYS A 386 -9.32 -18.18 -5.50
CA LYS A 386 -8.47 -16.98 -5.39
C LYS A 386 -8.87 -16.01 -4.27
N TYR A 387 -10.17 -15.79 -4.08
CA TYR A 387 -10.71 -14.86 -3.10
C TYR A 387 -12.09 -15.31 -2.63
N VAL A 388 -12.50 -14.81 -1.46
CA VAL A 388 -13.82 -15.00 -0.87
C VAL A 388 -14.62 -13.70 -0.91
N GLU A 389 -15.94 -13.82 -0.97
CA GLU A 389 -16.89 -12.71 -0.94
C GLU A 389 -17.96 -12.98 0.12
N HIS A 390 -18.73 -11.96 0.49
CA HIS A 390 -19.82 -12.15 1.45
C HIS A 390 -20.87 -13.13 0.91
N ASP A 391 -21.27 -14.10 1.74
CA ASP A 391 -22.38 -14.98 1.39
C ASP A 391 -23.71 -14.26 1.66
N PRO A 392 -24.52 -13.97 0.61
CA PRO A 392 -25.80 -13.31 0.79
C PRO A 392 -26.82 -14.16 1.55
N ALA A 393 -26.64 -15.49 1.60
CA ALA A 393 -27.57 -16.40 2.27
C ALA A 393 -27.28 -16.55 3.77
N VAL A 394 -26.04 -16.34 4.20
CA VAL A 394 -25.60 -16.60 5.58
C VAL A 394 -24.84 -15.39 6.12
N PRO A 395 -25.48 -14.53 6.94
CA PRO A 395 -24.85 -13.36 7.55
C PRO A 395 -23.55 -13.73 8.29
N GLY A 396 -22.48 -12.99 8.00
CA GLY A 396 -21.16 -13.18 8.60
C GLY A 396 -20.34 -14.35 8.01
N ALA A 397 -20.89 -15.11 7.07
CA ALA A 397 -20.12 -16.08 6.29
C ALA A 397 -19.56 -15.45 5.00
N MET A 398 -18.41 -15.97 4.59
CA MET A 398 -17.69 -15.62 3.37
C MET A 398 -17.60 -16.88 2.52
N ARG A 399 -18.07 -16.83 1.28
CA ARG A 399 -18.03 -17.95 0.33
C ARG A 399 -16.93 -17.72 -0.70
N TRP A 400 -16.38 -18.79 -1.26
CA TRP A 400 -15.47 -18.67 -2.41
C TRP A 400 -16.21 -18.12 -3.62
N ALA A 401 -15.62 -17.11 -4.29
CA ALA A 401 -16.19 -16.56 -5.50
C ALA A 401 -16.18 -17.60 -6.63
N LYS A 402 -17.29 -17.74 -7.35
CA LYS A 402 -17.42 -18.66 -8.49
C LYS A 402 -17.02 -17.99 -9.79
N GLU A 403 -16.44 -18.78 -10.70
CA GLU A 403 -16.09 -18.32 -12.05
C GLU A 403 -17.34 -17.93 -12.86
N SER A 404 -18.49 -18.60 -12.63
CA SER A 404 -19.78 -18.22 -13.18
C SER A 404 -20.23 -16.83 -12.74
N ASP A 405 -19.92 -16.43 -11.51
CA ASP A 405 -20.33 -15.14 -10.96
C ASP A 405 -19.41 -14.03 -11.51
N ARG A 406 -18.13 -14.37 -11.76
CA ARG A 406 -17.19 -13.53 -12.53
C ARG A 406 -17.62 -13.40 -14.00
N MET A 407 -18.03 -14.49 -14.65
CA MET A 407 -18.50 -14.48 -16.04
C MET A 407 -19.84 -13.78 -16.19
N ALA A 408 -20.80 -14.00 -15.29
CA ALA A 408 -22.07 -13.29 -15.27
C ALA A 408 -21.86 -11.79 -15.01
N PHE A 409 -20.96 -11.42 -14.11
CA PHE A 409 -20.55 -10.03 -13.91
C PHE A 409 -19.89 -9.44 -15.16
N LEU A 410 -19.03 -10.19 -15.84
CA LEU A 410 -18.39 -9.76 -17.09
C LEU A 410 -19.37 -9.70 -18.26
N GLU A 411 -20.32 -10.62 -18.37
CA GLU A 411 -21.39 -10.67 -19.38
C GLU A 411 -22.43 -9.58 -19.14
N GLU A 412 -22.79 -9.27 -17.90
CA GLU A 412 -23.66 -8.14 -17.56
C GLU A 412 -22.97 -6.82 -17.91
N ARG A 413 -21.65 -6.72 -17.66
CA ARG A 413 -20.84 -5.59 -18.12
C ARG A 413 -20.71 -5.55 -19.65
N LEU A 414 -20.55 -6.68 -20.31
CA LEU A 414 -20.43 -6.77 -21.78
C LEU A 414 -21.77 -6.42 -22.45
N ALA A 415 -22.89 -6.95 -21.96
CA ALA A 415 -24.23 -6.63 -22.41
C ALA A 415 -24.59 -5.16 -22.16
N SER A 416 -24.12 -4.59 -21.05
CA SER A 416 -24.24 -3.14 -20.80
C SER A 416 -23.43 -2.32 -21.81
N ILE A 417 -22.24 -2.79 -22.19
CA ILE A 417 -21.37 -2.16 -23.20
C ILE A 417 -21.95 -2.33 -24.62
N GLU A 418 -22.51 -3.49 -24.96
CA GLU A 418 -23.15 -3.79 -26.25
C GLU A 418 -24.49 -3.05 -26.43
N ALA A 419 -25.29 -2.94 -25.37
CA ALA A 419 -26.49 -2.10 -25.35
C ALA A 419 -26.13 -0.62 -25.55
N LEU A 420 -25.00 -0.17 -24.99
CA LEU A 420 -24.44 1.16 -25.24
C LEU A 420 -23.97 1.32 -26.70
N LEU A 421 -23.27 0.33 -27.25
CA LEU A 421 -22.74 0.37 -28.62
C LEU A 421 -23.82 0.30 -29.72
N SER A 422 -24.88 -0.50 -29.52
CA SER A 422 -26.01 -0.60 -30.47
C SER A 422 -26.84 0.69 -30.51
N VAL A 423 -27.00 1.36 -29.38
CA VAL A 423 -27.65 2.68 -29.29
C VAL A 423 -26.77 3.78 -29.91
N LEU A 424 -25.45 3.65 -29.84
CA LEU A 424 -24.50 4.63 -30.40
C LEU A 424 -24.28 4.51 -31.92
N THR A 425 -24.58 3.37 -32.56
CA THR A 425 -24.19 3.11 -33.97
C THR A 425 -25.34 2.99 -34.98
N GLY A 426 -26.59 2.94 -34.55
CA GLY A 426 -27.77 3.12 -35.42
C GLY A 426 -27.96 2.10 -36.55
N HIS A 427 -27.37 0.90 -36.48
CA HIS A 427 -27.49 -0.13 -37.52
C HIS A 427 -28.10 -1.44 -37.00
N ASN A 428 -29.00 -2.01 -37.81
CA ASN A 428 -29.73 -3.26 -37.59
C ASN A 428 -28.78 -4.49 -37.73
N PRO A 429 -28.97 -5.59 -36.97
CA PRO A 429 -27.98 -6.68 -36.82
C PRO A 429 -27.94 -7.68 -37.99
N ALA A 430 -27.90 -7.21 -39.24
CA ALA A 430 -27.97 -8.08 -40.42
C ALA A 430 -26.79 -7.98 -41.41
N GLN A 431 -25.71 -7.25 -41.12
CA GLN A 431 -24.67 -6.98 -42.15
C GLN A 431 -23.20 -7.25 -41.77
N LEU A 432 -22.88 -7.80 -40.60
CA LEU A 432 -21.49 -8.11 -40.24
C LEU A 432 -21.15 -9.59 -40.46
N GLN A 433 -21.06 -10.00 -41.72
CA GLN A 433 -20.38 -11.24 -42.10
C GLN A 433 -19.67 -11.03 -43.43
N GLN A 434 -18.50 -10.37 -43.39
CA GLN A 434 -17.38 -10.57 -44.32
C GLN A 434 -16.28 -9.55 -44.04
N GLY A 435 -15.04 -10.03 -43.85
CA GLY A 435 -13.87 -9.16 -43.82
C GLY A 435 -12.71 -9.56 -42.91
N VAL A 436 -12.53 -10.85 -42.60
CA VAL A 436 -11.25 -11.36 -42.07
C VAL A 436 -10.38 -11.75 -43.25
N ASN A 437 -9.17 -11.18 -43.38
CA ASN A 437 -7.93 -11.85 -43.85
C ASN A 437 -6.80 -10.84 -44.19
N GLY A 438 -5.63 -11.01 -43.56
CA GLY A 438 -4.34 -10.53 -44.10
C GLY A 438 -3.24 -10.36 -43.04
N PRO A 439 -1.98 -10.79 -43.28
CA PRO A 439 -1.20 -11.54 -42.28
C PRO A 439 0.05 -10.83 -41.71
N SER A 440 0.54 -11.46 -40.65
CA SER A 440 1.73 -11.22 -39.83
C SER A 440 3.07 -11.43 -40.57
N ASN A 441 4.14 -10.77 -40.09
CA ASN A 441 5.50 -11.26 -40.31
C ASN A 441 6.47 -10.92 -39.17
N ASN A 442 7.25 -11.93 -38.78
CA ASN A 442 8.25 -11.97 -37.71
C ASN A 442 9.63 -11.49 -38.20
N GLY A 443 10.47 -11.00 -37.28
CA GLY A 443 11.91 -10.86 -37.45
C GLY A 443 12.61 -10.58 -36.11
N ALA A 444 13.67 -11.32 -35.80
CA ALA A 444 14.24 -11.47 -34.45
C ALA A 444 15.74 -11.08 -34.37
N PHE A 445 16.11 -10.42 -33.25
CA PHE A 445 17.42 -10.32 -32.51
C PHE A 445 18.69 -9.79 -33.23
N PRO A 446 19.82 -9.42 -32.54
CA PRO A 446 20.16 -9.32 -31.09
C PRO A 446 20.96 -8.04 -30.66
N GLY A 447 21.27 -7.87 -29.35
CA GLY A 447 22.48 -7.11 -28.91
C GLY A 447 22.32 -6.22 -27.66
N SER A 448 23.20 -6.43 -26.68
CA SER A 448 23.29 -5.86 -25.32
C SER A 448 23.67 -4.38 -25.21
N MET A 449 23.35 -3.74 -24.06
CA MET A 449 24.30 -3.38 -22.97
C MET A 449 23.85 -2.10 -22.23
N ASP A 450 23.72 -2.24 -20.90
CA ASP A 450 23.94 -1.28 -19.80
C ASP A 450 23.06 -0.01 -19.74
N ASP A 451 22.15 0.05 -18.76
CA ASP A 451 22.34 0.52 -17.36
C ASP A 451 22.46 2.05 -17.29
N TRP A 452 21.79 2.66 -16.29
CA TRP A 452 21.72 4.11 -15.96
C TRP A 452 20.47 4.91 -16.39
N ALA A 453 19.28 4.48 -15.94
CA ALA A 453 18.13 5.39 -15.77
C ALA A 453 17.27 5.00 -14.53
N ILE A 454 17.21 5.86 -13.51
CA ILE A 454 16.30 5.90 -12.36
C ILE A 454 14.88 5.69 -12.88
N SER A 455 14.38 4.50 -12.61
CA SER A 455 12.96 4.26 -12.37
C SER A 455 12.61 4.77 -10.96
N PRO A 456 11.35 5.17 -10.69
CA PRO A 456 10.90 5.60 -9.36
C PRO A 456 10.77 4.45 -8.33
N ALA A 457 11.61 3.41 -8.46
CA ALA A 457 11.63 2.24 -7.60
C ALA A 457 13.06 2.02 -7.07
N GLN A 458 13.40 2.75 -6.01
CA GLN A 458 14.50 2.58 -5.01
C GLN A 458 14.74 3.99 -4.41
N THR A 459 14.70 4.26 -3.10
CA THR A 459 15.20 3.48 -1.97
C THR A 459 14.52 3.94 -0.68
N VAL A 460 14.10 3.00 0.19
CA VAL A 460 14.15 3.19 1.65
C VAL A 460 15.17 2.17 2.16
N GLN A 461 16.43 2.59 2.21
CA GLN A 461 17.50 2.01 3.01
C GLN A 461 18.31 3.18 3.57
N ASP A 462 18.58 3.08 4.87
CA ASP A 462 19.50 3.86 5.70
C ASP A 462 19.22 5.34 5.97
N VAL A 463 18.58 5.60 7.13
CA VAL A 463 19.20 6.44 8.20
C VAL A 463 18.80 5.89 9.58
N THR A 464 19.62 5.00 10.11
CA THR A 464 19.86 4.92 11.56
C THR A 464 20.81 6.04 11.95
N GLY A 465 20.40 6.93 12.86
CA GLY A 465 21.31 7.87 13.53
C GLY A 465 20.72 9.26 13.77
N CYS A 466 20.07 9.46 14.92
CA CYS A 466 20.27 10.66 15.74
C CYS A 466 19.67 10.45 17.12
N HIS A 467 20.40 10.94 18.10
CA HIS A 467 20.20 10.74 19.53
C HIS A 467 18.91 11.35 20.09
N SER A 468 18.45 10.66 21.13
CA SER A 468 17.64 11.10 22.27
C SER A 468 17.39 12.61 22.43
N SER A 469 16.10 12.97 22.44
CA SER A 469 15.52 13.73 23.55
C SER A 469 14.12 13.19 23.82
N SER A 470 13.91 12.85 25.08
CA SER A 470 12.65 12.44 25.68
C SER A 470 11.65 13.59 25.62
N ASP A 471 10.47 13.35 25.09
CA ASP A 471 9.26 13.94 25.66
C ASP A 471 8.06 13.01 25.48
N THR A 472 7.45 12.73 26.62
CA THR A 472 6.31 11.87 26.84
C THR A 472 5.03 12.52 26.33
N SER A 473 4.32 11.89 25.38
CA SER A 473 2.88 12.09 25.23
C SER A 473 2.19 10.81 24.74
N SER A 474 1.01 10.59 25.29
CA SER A 474 0.19 9.38 25.32
C SER A 474 -0.34 8.89 23.97
N VAL A 475 -0.21 7.59 23.66
CA VAL A 475 -0.79 6.98 22.46
C VAL A 475 -2.23 6.50 22.73
N ALA A 476 -3.16 7.04 21.94
CA ALA A 476 -4.59 6.72 21.92
C ALA A 476 -4.91 5.40 21.18
N ALA A 477 -6.06 4.80 21.55
CA ALA A 477 -6.60 3.51 21.08
C ALA A 477 -7.13 3.53 19.62
N PRO A 478 -7.41 2.38 18.97
CA PRO A 478 -7.96 2.33 17.62
C PRO A 478 -9.42 2.79 17.59
N VAL A 479 -9.75 3.68 16.66
CA VAL A 479 -11.08 4.31 16.54
C VAL A 479 -11.98 3.48 15.63
N SER A 480 -13.02 2.89 16.23
CA SER A 480 -14.21 2.35 15.55
C SER A 480 -14.99 3.46 14.82
N ALA A 481 -15.73 3.13 13.75
CA ALA A 481 -16.64 4.07 13.11
C ALA A 481 -17.59 4.71 14.16
N PRO A 482 -17.74 6.04 14.19
CA PRO A 482 -18.49 6.69 15.25
C PRO A 482 -19.97 6.31 15.19
N THR A 483 -20.54 5.86 16.31
CA THR A 483 -21.99 5.68 16.46
C THR A 483 -22.69 7.04 16.49
N SER A 484 -24.01 7.12 16.24
CA SER A 484 -24.76 8.41 16.25
C SER A 484 -24.60 9.22 17.55
N ASN A 485 -24.20 8.59 18.66
CA ASN A 485 -23.93 9.24 19.95
C ASN A 485 -22.48 9.76 20.11
N GLN A 486 -21.61 9.58 19.11
CA GLN A 486 -20.19 9.97 19.11
C GLN A 486 -19.83 11.05 18.07
N LEU A 487 -20.83 11.57 17.33
CA LEU A 487 -20.65 12.64 16.33
C LEU A 487 -20.60 14.01 17.02
N GLU A 488 -19.60 14.20 17.87
CA GLU A 488 -19.36 15.45 18.59
C GLU A 488 -18.61 16.47 17.72
N LEU A 489 -18.93 17.76 17.93
CA LEU A 489 -18.26 18.92 17.35
C LEU A 489 -18.06 19.96 18.45
N PRO A 490 -17.07 20.87 18.34
CA PRO A 490 -16.92 21.99 19.26
C PRO A 490 -18.19 22.86 19.32
N PRO A 491 -18.37 23.72 20.35
CA PRO A 491 -19.49 24.63 20.42
C PRO A 491 -19.65 25.48 19.14
N LEU A 492 -20.89 25.75 18.74
CA LEU A 492 -21.17 26.53 17.52
C LEU A 492 -20.48 27.91 17.53
N SER A 493 -20.31 28.52 18.71
CA SER A 493 -19.58 29.78 18.89
C SER A 493 -18.10 29.71 18.49
N GLU A 494 -17.49 28.53 18.55
CA GLU A 494 -16.11 28.28 18.13
C GLU A 494 -16.02 27.84 16.66
N VAL A 495 -17.03 27.10 16.17
CA VAL A 495 -17.06 26.60 14.78
C VAL A 495 -17.43 27.67 13.76
N LEU A 496 -18.40 28.54 14.09
CA LEU A 496 -18.95 29.51 13.15
C LEU A 496 -17.89 30.49 12.58
N PRO A 497 -16.99 31.09 13.38
CA PRO A 497 -15.95 31.98 12.85
C PRO A 497 -14.98 31.27 11.90
N VAL A 498 -14.68 30.00 12.15
CA VAL A 498 -13.77 29.18 11.33
C VAL A 498 -14.43 28.84 9.99
N VAL A 499 -15.72 28.50 10.01
CA VAL A 499 -16.52 28.26 8.80
C VAL A 499 -16.64 29.54 7.96
N ASP A 500 -16.91 30.69 8.59
CA ASP A 500 -16.98 31.99 7.91
C ASP A 500 -15.63 32.36 7.25
N ASN A 501 -14.52 32.06 7.93
CA ASN A 501 -13.17 32.25 7.38
C ASN A 501 -12.93 31.38 6.14
N TYR A 502 -13.34 30.11 6.19
CA TYR A 502 -13.26 29.20 5.06
C TYR A 502 -14.05 29.69 3.84
N PHE A 503 -15.31 30.07 4.02
CA PHE A 503 -16.15 30.51 2.90
C PHE A 503 -15.65 31.81 2.28
N ARG A 504 -15.19 32.76 3.11
CA ARG A 504 -14.66 34.05 2.64
C ARG A 504 -13.36 33.91 1.85
N ASN A 505 -12.41 33.11 2.35
CA ASN A 505 -11.02 33.16 1.90
C ASN A 505 -10.57 31.94 1.07
N HIS A 506 -11.27 30.80 1.16
CA HIS A 506 -10.91 29.59 0.42
C HIS A 506 -11.99 29.15 -0.58
N ASN A 507 -13.24 28.99 -0.12
CA ASN A 507 -14.31 28.42 -0.95
C ASN A 507 -14.69 29.31 -2.15
N THR A 508 -14.52 30.62 -2.04
CA THR A 508 -14.70 31.55 -3.16
C THR A 508 -13.77 31.25 -4.34
N ILE A 509 -12.55 30.76 -4.07
CA ILE A 509 -11.52 30.46 -5.08
C ILE A 509 -11.49 28.97 -5.42
N ILE A 510 -11.70 28.10 -4.43
CA ILE A 510 -11.81 26.64 -4.55
C ILE A 510 -13.24 26.24 -4.12
N PRO A 511 -14.24 26.40 -5.00
CA PRO A 511 -15.66 26.19 -4.69
C PRO A 511 -16.01 24.71 -4.47
N LEU A 512 -15.79 24.25 -3.24
CA LEU A 512 -16.05 22.88 -2.81
C LEU A 512 -17.45 22.72 -2.23
N PHE A 513 -17.98 23.70 -1.50
CA PHE A 513 -19.32 23.68 -0.91
C PHE A 513 -20.16 24.88 -1.35
N ASP A 514 -21.48 24.70 -1.47
CA ASP A 514 -22.42 25.82 -1.58
C ASP A 514 -22.63 26.41 -0.17
N GLU A 515 -22.34 27.70 0.00
CA GLU A 515 -22.35 28.36 1.31
C GLU A 515 -23.74 28.32 1.97
N ASN A 516 -24.79 28.62 1.21
CA ASN A 516 -26.15 28.67 1.75
C ASN A 516 -26.66 27.28 2.15
N ALA A 517 -26.34 26.25 1.38
CA ALA A 517 -26.69 24.87 1.70
C ALA A 517 -25.86 24.35 2.88
N PHE A 518 -24.56 24.68 2.94
CA PHE A 518 -23.68 24.27 4.02
C PHE A 518 -24.09 24.91 5.35
N MET A 519 -24.38 26.21 5.37
CA MET A 519 -24.78 26.92 6.59
C MET A 519 -26.13 26.42 7.13
N ARG A 520 -27.07 26.08 6.25
CA ARG A 520 -28.32 25.40 6.65
C ARG A 520 -28.04 24.04 7.28
N MET A 521 -27.22 23.22 6.62
CA MET A 521 -26.80 21.91 7.13
C MET A 521 -26.09 22.02 8.48
N LEU A 522 -25.22 23.01 8.67
CA LEU A 522 -24.51 23.28 9.92
C LEU A 522 -25.49 23.59 11.06
N LEU A 523 -26.40 24.54 10.84
CA LEU A 523 -27.38 24.92 11.87
C LEU A 523 -28.35 23.76 12.20
N GLU A 524 -28.78 22.99 11.19
CA GLU A 524 -29.59 21.79 11.39
C GLU A 524 -28.85 20.73 12.22
N PHE A 525 -27.55 20.54 11.98
CA PHE A 525 -26.72 19.61 12.74
C PHE A 525 -26.63 19.97 14.23
N TYR A 526 -26.51 21.27 14.55
CA TYR A 526 -26.50 21.74 15.94
C TYR A 526 -27.89 21.75 16.60
N ALA A 527 -28.96 21.93 15.81
CA ALA A 527 -30.34 21.86 16.31
C ALA A 527 -30.77 20.42 16.65
N GLN A 528 -30.19 19.40 16.02
CA GLN A 528 -30.51 18.00 16.23
C GLN A 528 -29.65 17.37 17.34
N THR A 529 -30.31 16.84 18.38
CA THR A 529 -29.62 16.20 19.52
C THR A 529 -29.66 14.66 19.50
N THR A 530 -30.49 14.04 18.65
CA THR A 530 -30.75 12.57 18.72
C THR A 530 -30.63 11.81 17.39
N LYS A 531 -30.48 12.48 16.24
CA LYS A 531 -30.38 11.84 14.90
C LYS A 531 -29.33 12.50 14.01
N ARG A 532 -28.07 12.52 14.43
CA ARG A 532 -26.97 13.10 13.64
C ARG A 532 -26.53 12.14 12.53
N SER A 533 -26.27 12.68 11.34
CA SER A 533 -25.77 11.93 10.18
C SER A 533 -24.26 12.10 10.01
N ILE A 534 -23.61 11.07 9.48
CA ILE A 534 -22.15 10.97 9.31
C ILE A 534 -21.64 11.92 8.23
N VAL A 535 -22.35 12.05 7.10
CA VAL A 535 -21.87 12.86 5.96
C VAL A 535 -21.84 14.37 6.27
N PRO A 536 -22.90 14.99 6.85
CA PRO A 536 -22.85 16.37 7.34
C PRO A 536 -21.73 16.61 8.36
N TRP A 537 -21.56 15.69 9.31
CA TRP A 537 -20.49 15.77 10.31
C TRP A 537 -19.09 15.73 9.66
N ALA A 538 -18.88 14.87 8.69
CA ALA A 538 -17.63 14.78 7.95
C ALA A 538 -17.35 16.04 7.13
N ALA A 539 -18.38 16.63 6.48
CA ALA A 539 -18.27 17.89 5.76
C ALA A 539 -17.85 19.05 6.66
N ILE A 540 -18.40 19.13 7.88
CA ILE A 540 -18.01 20.15 8.86
C ILE A 540 -16.54 19.95 9.29
N ASN A 541 -16.13 18.71 9.59
CA ASN A 541 -14.73 18.43 9.94
C ASN A 541 -13.75 18.74 8.80
N VAL A 542 -14.13 18.52 7.54
CA VAL A 542 -13.32 18.91 6.37
C VAL A 542 -13.15 20.42 6.30
N VAL A 543 -14.22 21.20 6.46
CA VAL A 543 -14.16 22.67 6.43
C VAL A 543 -13.27 23.20 7.55
N LEU A 544 -13.43 22.68 8.77
CA LEU A 544 -12.58 23.03 9.90
C LEU A 544 -11.11 22.67 9.65
N ALA A 545 -10.83 21.46 9.17
CA ALA A 545 -9.47 21.01 8.86
C ALA A 545 -8.82 21.87 7.77
N ILE A 546 -9.56 22.28 6.73
CA ILE A 546 -9.02 23.15 5.68
C ILE A 546 -8.71 24.53 6.25
N SER A 547 -9.59 25.12 7.07
CA SER A 547 -9.29 26.40 7.71
C SER A 547 -8.04 26.31 8.59
N TYR A 548 -7.96 25.30 9.47
CA TYR A 548 -6.81 25.14 10.37
C TYR A 548 -5.51 24.85 9.61
N ARG A 549 -5.50 23.92 8.65
CA ARG A 549 -4.27 23.48 7.97
C ARG A 549 -3.86 24.42 6.83
N VAL A 550 -4.80 24.83 5.99
CA VAL A 550 -4.52 25.56 4.74
C VAL A 550 -4.54 27.06 4.94
N LEU A 551 -5.50 27.61 5.70
CA LEU A 551 -5.62 29.05 5.89
C LEU A 551 -4.81 29.57 7.08
N GLU A 552 -4.85 28.87 8.22
CA GLU A 552 -4.15 29.27 9.44
C GLU A 552 -2.73 28.69 9.53
N GLY A 553 -2.43 27.65 8.75
CA GLY A 553 -1.09 27.06 8.68
C GLY A 553 -0.72 26.21 9.89
N ARG A 554 -1.70 25.66 10.62
CA ARG A 554 -1.46 24.82 11.79
C ARG A 554 -0.76 23.51 11.42
N GLY A 555 0.21 23.12 12.24
CA GLY A 555 0.97 21.88 12.09
C GLY A 555 0.22 20.64 12.56
N SER A 556 0.75 19.47 12.24
CA SER A 556 0.16 18.18 12.61
C SER A 556 0.14 17.90 14.13
N ASP A 557 0.80 18.72 14.93
CA ASP A 557 0.81 18.75 16.39
C ASP A 557 -0.40 19.49 17.02
N ASP A 558 -1.11 20.32 16.25
CA ASP A 558 -2.32 21.00 16.73
C ASP A 558 -3.46 20.00 17.00
N SER A 559 -3.95 20.00 18.24
CA SER A 559 -4.95 19.03 18.71
C SER A 559 -6.32 19.16 18.01
N ALA A 560 -6.71 20.37 17.58
CA ALA A 560 -7.98 20.59 16.91
C ALA A 560 -7.93 20.09 15.46
N LEU A 561 -6.82 20.37 14.76
CA LEU A 561 -6.55 19.83 13.43
C LEU A 561 -6.42 18.30 13.46
N ALA A 562 -5.64 17.74 14.38
CA ALA A 562 -5.46 16.29 14.51
C ALA A 562 -6.79 15.57 14.73
N ARG A 563 -7.68 16.15 15.56
CA ARG A 563 -9.04 15.62 15.78
C ARG A 563 -9.88 15.67 14.51
N CYS A 564 -9.89 16.80 13.79
CA CYS A 564 -10.63 16.90 12.53
C CYS A 564 -10.13 15.88 11.49
N LEU A 565 -8.80 15.73 11.36
CA LEU A 565 -8.18 14.75 10.45
C LEU A 565 -8.49 13.30 10.84
N GLN A 566 -8.52 12.98 12.13
CA GLN A 566 -8.90 11.66 12.64
C GLN A 566 -10.38 11.36 12.35
N ASN A 567 -11.25 12.35 12.53
CA ASN A 567 -12.68 12.26 12.28
C ASN A 567 -13.00 11.98 10.80
N VAL A 568 -12.39 12.71 9.87
CA VAL A 568 -12.63 12.48 8.43
C VAL A 568 -12.02 11.15 7.95
N ARG A 569 -10.89 10.72 8.54
CA ARG A 569 -10.28 9.42 8.24
C ARG A 569 -11.14 8.24 8.71
N SER A 570 -11.83 8.36 9.85
CA SER A 570 -12.62 7.24 10.41
C SER A 570 -13.84 6.88 9.57
N VAL A 571 -14.34 7.82 8.75
CA VAL A 571 -15.52 7.64 7.90
C VAL A 571 -15.19 7.47 6.41
N MET A 572 -13.90 7.48 6.07
CA MET A 572 -13.42 7.42 4.70
C MET A 572 -13.92 6.20 3.93
N SER A 573 -13.82 5.00 4.54
CA SER A 573 -14.27 3.75 3.91
C SER A 573 -15.77 3.74 3.65
N GLU A 574 -16.56 4.30 4.56
CA GLU A 574 -18.02 4.41 4.40
C GLU A 574 -18.39 5.37 3.25
N LEU A 575 -17.74 6.54 3.20
CA LEU A 575 -17.95 7.52 2.14
C LEU A 575 -17.58 6.98 0.75
N MET A 576 -16.55 6.14 0.66
CA MET A 576 -16.14 5.49 -0.59
C MET A 576 -17.14 4.43 -1.07
N VAL A 577 -17.95 3.86 -0.17
CA VAL A 577 -18.96 2.83 -0.49
C VAL A 577 -20.31 3.46 -0.86
N GLN A 578 -20.64 4.64 -0.33
CA GLN A 578 -21.92 5.34 -0.59
C GLN A 578 -21.93 6.03 -1.98
N GLY A 579 -22.11 5.24 -3.05
CA GLY A 579 -21.84 5.65 -4.44
C GLY A 579 -22.78 6.65 -5.15
N LYS A 580 -23.60 7.47 -4.45
CA LYS A 580 -24.55 8.40 -5.11
C LYS A 580 -24.77 9.76 -4.41
N ASP A 581 -23.98 10.12 -3.40
CA ASP A 581 -24.16 11.40 -2.70
C ASP A 581 -23.17 12.47 -3.18
N LEU A 582 -23.70 13.65 -3.54
CA LEU A 582 -22.90 14.81 -3.93
C LEU A 582 -22.08 15.33 -2.74
N MET A 583 -22.64 15.29 -1.53
CA MET A 583 -21.91 15.72 -0.31
C MET A 583 -20.76 14.76 0.00
N GLY A 584 -20.97 13.45 -0.16
CA GLY A 584 -19.89 12.45 -0.07
C GLY A 584 -18.72 12.75 -1.02
N LEU A 585 -19.00 13.13 -2.27
CA LEU A 585 -17.97 13.58 -3.23
C LEU A 585 -17.21 14.82 -2.72
N GLN A 586 -17.92 15.82 -2.19
CA GLN A 586 -17.34 17.05 -1.67
C GLN A 586 -16.43 16.77 -0.46
N VAL A 587 -16.84 15.87 0.44
CA VAL A 587 -16.01 15.44 1.57
C VAL A 587 -14.73 14.75 1.09
N LEU A 588 -14.83 13.80 0.15
CA LEU A 588 -13.67 13.10 -0.39
C LEU A 588 -12.72 14.05 -1.14
N LEU A 589 -13.25 15.01 -1.92
CA LEU A 589 -12.46 16.07 -2.54
C LEU A 589 -11.74 16.95 -1.50
N GLY A 590 -12.42 17.33 -0.43
CA GLY A 590 -11.81 18.07 0.67
C GLY A 590 -10.70 17.29 1.37
N MET A 591 -10.85 15.97 1.52
CA MET A 591 -9.78 15.09 2.02
C MET A 591 -8.58 15.04 1.06
N VAL A 592 -8.81 14.99 -0.26
CA VAL A 592 -7.71 15.10 -1.25
C VAL A 592 -6.93 16.40 -1.04
N ILE A 593 -7.62 17.53 -0.89
CA ILE A 593 -6.99 18.84 -0.62
C ILE A 593 -6.14 18.81 0.66
N LEU A 594 -6.67 18.24 1.75
CA LEU A 594 -5.97 18.16 3.03
C LEU A 594 -4.69 17.32 2.98
N PHE A 595 -4.72 16.19 2.26
CA PHE A 595 -3.60 15.26 2.20
C PHE A 595 -2.59 15.56 1.10
N LEU A 596 -2.90 16.47 0.16
CA LEU A 596 -1.98 16.92 -0.89
C LEU A 596 -0.66 17.48 -0.32
N GLY A 597 -0.75 18.28 0.75
CA GLY A 597 0.37 18.86 1.49
C GLY A 597 0.64 18.11 2.79
N SER A 598 0.76 16.78 2.74
CA SER A 598 1.06 15.95 3.91
C SER A 598 2.08 14.85 3.59
N SER A 599 2.68 14.27 4.64
CA SER A 599 3.55 13.09 4.53
C SER A 599 2.81 11.83 4.07
N ASP A 600 1.49 11.80 4.16
CA ASP A 600 0.61 10.69 3.75
C ASP A 600 -0.04 10.97 2.38
N PHE A 601 0.74 11.48 1.41
CA PHE A 601 0.24 11.84 0.08
C PHE A 601 -0.32 10.63 -0.71
N GLN A 602 0.06 9.40 -0.34
CA GLN A 602 -0.49 8.16 -0.90
C GLN A 602 -2.01 8.07 -0.68
N LEU A 603 -2.50 8.58 0.45
CA LEU A 603 -3.92 8.66 0.74
C LEU A 603 -4.64 9.57 -0.26
N ALA A 604 -4.03 10.70 -0.63
CA ALA A 604 -4.57 11.60 -1.65
C ALA A 604 -4.68 10.92 -3.02
N ILE A 605 -3.72 10.06 -3.41
CA ILE A 605 -3.76 9.29 -4.66
C ILE A 605 -4.97 8.33 -4.68
N VAL A 606 -5.16 7.55 -3.61
CA VAL A 606 -6.27 6.59 -3.49
C VAL A 606 -7.63 7.30 -3.48
N LEU A 607 -7.73 8.41 -2.74
CA LEU A 607 -8.94 9.22 -2.66
C LEU A 607 -9.29 9.83 -4.02
N THR A 608 -8.29 10.33 -4.76
CA THR A 608 -8.50 10.93 -6.08
C THR A 608 -9.12 9.94 -7.06
N GLY A 609 -8.66 8.68 -7.09
CA GLY A 609 -9.29 7.64 -7.92
C GLY A 609 -10.76 7.37 -7.56
N SER A 610 -11.12 7.53 -6.29
CA SER A 610 -12.51 7.35 -5.81
C SER A 610 -13.39 8.56 -6.12
N VAL A 611 -12.85 9.76 -5.94
CA VAL A 611 -13.46 11.03 -6.35
C VAL A 611 -13.81 11.02 -7.84
N VAL A 612 -12.88 10.57 -8.70
CA VAL A 612 -13.13 10.50 -10.16
C VAL A 612 -14.30 9.55 -10.47
N ARG A 613 -14.30 8.35 -9.90
CA ARG A 613 -15.38 7.38 -10.12
C ARG A 613 -16.74 7.88 -9.63
N LEU A 614 -16.77 8.58 -8.49
CA LEU A 614 -18.00 9.14 -7.95
C LEU A 614 -18.48 10.36 -8.76
N ALA A 615 -17.57 11.22 -9.25
CA ALA A 615 -17.93 12.32 -10.15
C ALA A 615 -18.55 11.80 -11.47
N GLN A 616 -18.01 10.70 -12.01
CA GLN A 616 -18.57 10.02 -13.18
C GLN A 616 -19.92 9.35 -12.88
N SER A 617 -20.09 8.70 -11.73
CA SER A 617 -21.37 8.09 -11.36
C SER A 617 -22.49 9.13 -11.15
N LEU A 618 -22.12 10.32 -10.67
CA LEU A 618 -22.99 11.50 -10.56
C LEU A 618 -23.20 12.23 -11.90
N ARG A 619 -22.57 11.75 -12.98
CA ARG A 619 -22.60 12.32 -14.34
C ARG A 619 -22.16 13.78 -14.41
N LEU A 620 -21.24 14.20 -13.54
CA LEU A 620 -20.75 15.60 -13.51
C LEU A 620 -19.94 15.97 -14.76
N ASN A 621 -19.51 14.97 -15.53
CA ASN A 621 -18.78 15.12 -16.79
C ASN A 621 -19.67 15.42 -18.01
N SER A 622 -21.00 15.54 -17.86
CA SER A 622 -21.95 15.74 -18.95
C SER A 622 -22.84 16.98 -18.79
N LYS A 623 -22.92 17.83 -19.82
CA LYS A 623 -23.85 18.97 -19.93
C LYS A 623 -25.30 18.54 -19.85
N ALA A 624 -25.65 17.37 -20.40
CA ALA A 624 -27.01 16.84 -20.33
C ALA A 624 -27.47 16.62 -18.87
N ALA A 625 -26.54 16.26 -17.97
CA ALA A 625 -26.85 16.10 -16.54
C ALA A 625 -27.09 17.43 -15.80
N LEU A 626 -26.80 18.57 -16.46
CA LEU A 626 -27.06 19.91 -15.94
C LEU A 626 -28.42 20.47 -16.39
N GLU A 627 -29.08 19.84 -17.36
CA GLU A 627 -30.37 20.31 -17.87
C GLU A 627 -31.44 20.30 -16.76
N GLY A 628 -32.30 21.32 -16.76
CA GLY A 628 -33.36 21.47 -15.75
C GLY A 628 -32.91 21.97 -14.35
N LEU A 629 -31.60 22.06 -14.09
CA LEU A 629 -31.08 22.63 -12.84
C LEU A 629 -31.04 24.16 -12.84
N THR A 630 -31.08 24.77 -11.66
CA THR A 630 -30.91 26.22 -11.49
C THR A 630 -29.49 26.68 -11.85
N SER A 631 -29.31 27.96 -12.20
CA SER A 631 -27.98 28.49 -12.56
C SER A 631 -26.94 28.29 -11.44
N ALA A 632 -27.34 28.42 -10.17
CA ALA A 632 -26.46 28.19 -9.03
C ALA A 632 -26.03 26.72 -8.90
N GLU A 633 -26.96 25.78 -9.04
CA GLU A 633 -26.65 24.34 -8.99
C GLU A 633 -25.77 23.90 -10.16
N LYS A 634 -26.00 24.46 -11.36
CA LYS A 634 -25.15 24.23 -12.53
C LYS A 634 -23.73 24.70 -12.28
N ALA A 635 -23.56 25.93 -11.76
CA ALA A 635 -22.25 26.50 -11.46
C ALA A 635 -21.50 25.67 -10.41
N HIS A 636 -22.21 25.21 -9.36
CA HIS A 636 -21.62 24.38 -8.31
C HIS A 636 -21.19 23.00 -8.81
N ARG A 637 -22.06 22.29 -9.54
CA ARG A 637 -21.72 20.96 -10.12
C ARG A 637 -20.60 21.04 -11.14
N THR A 638 -20.58 22.09 -11.95
CA THR A 638 -19.48 22.37 -12.90
C THR A 638 -18.17 22.60 -12.16
N SER A 639 -18.22 23.33 -11.05
CA SER A 639 -17.05 23.55 -10.19
C SER A 639 -16.50 22.24 -9.61
N LEU A 640 -17.37 21.37 -9.10
CA LEU A 640 -16.96 20.06 -8.56
C LEU A 640 -16.36 19.13 -9.63
N PHE A 641 -16.91 19.14 -10.85
CA PHE A 641 -16.30 18.46 -11.98
C PHE A 641 -14.87 18.95 -12.21
N TRP A 642 -14.68 20.28 -12.35
CA TRP A 642 -13.36 20.85 -12.62
C TRP A 642 -12.37 20.67 -11.47
N LEU A 643 -12.80 20.70 -10.21
CA LEU A 643 -11.95 20.35 -9.07
C LEU A 643 -11.50 18.88 -9.14
N SER A 644 -12.41 17.95 -9.44
CA SER A 644 -12.06 16.53 -9.61
C SER A 644 -11.09 16.31 -10.77
N TYR A 645 -11.30 17.02 -11.88
CA TYR A 645 -10.44 17.01 -13.05
C TYR A 645 -9.04 17.52 -12.69
N ILE A 646 -8.95 18.69 -12.07
CA ILE A 646 -7.68 19.32 -11.68
C ILE A 646 -6.85 18.38 -10.81
N TYR A 647 -7.43 17.85 -9.72
CA TYR A 647 -6.68 17.04 -8.77
C TYR A 647 -6.27 15.67 -9.35
N ASP A 648 -7.05 15.08 -10.26
CA ASP A 648 -6.63 13.86 -10.99
C ASP A 648 -5.36 14.09 -11.83
N ARG A 649 -5.25 15.26 -12.49
CA ARG A 649 -4.05 15.60 -13.27
C ARG A 649 -2.88 16.04 -12.41
N GLU A 650 -3.10 16.75 -11.32
CA GLU A 650 -2.02 17.07 -10.37
C GLU A 650 -1.42 15.80 -9.77
N MET A 651 -2.27 14.82 -9.40
CA MET A 651 -1.78 13.52 -8.91
C MET A 651 -1.07 12.71 -9.99
N SER A 652 -1.59 12.69 -11.22
CA SER A 652 -0.92 12.07 -12.37
C SER A 652 0.45 12.68 -12.63
N GLN A 653 0.56 14.01 -12.59
CA GLN A 653 1.81 14.72 -12.82
C GLN A 653 2.85 14.46 -11.72
N ARG A 654 2.40 14.42 -10.45
CA ARG A 654 3.28 14.15 -9.29
C ARG A 654 3.75 12.69 -9.23
N SER A 655 2.90 11.73 -9.61
CA SER A 655 3.20 10.29 -9.56
C SER A 655 3.70 9.70 -10.88
N GLN A 656 3.72 10.49 -11.96
CA GLN A 656 3.94 10.04 -13.35
C GLN A 656 3.04 8.84 -13.75
N SER A 657 1.86 8.72 -13.14
CA SER A 657 0.89 7.66 -13.40
C SER A 657 -0.22 8.15 -14.34
N PRO A 658 -0.92 7.27 -15.07
CA PRO A 658 -2.06 7.68 -15.88
C PRO A 658 -3.12 8.40 -15.02
N TYR A 659 -3.68 9.46 -15.56
CA TYR A 659 -4.90 10.08 -15.04
C TYR A 659 -6.13 9.26 -15.46
N HIS A 660 -7.25 9.43 -14.77
CA HIS A 660 -8.46 8.60 -14.96
C HIS A 660 -9.57 9.32 -15.73
N GLN A 661 -9.65 10.65 -15.69
CA GLN A 661 -10.62 11.41 -16.49
C GLN A 661 -10.05 11.70 -17.89
N LEU A 662 -10.52 11.01 -18.92
CA LEU A 662 -10.11 11.28 -20.31
C LEU A 662 -10.82 12.51 -20.88
N ASP A 663 -10.09 13.31 -21.66
CA ASP A 663 -10.62 14.50 -22.33
C ASP A 663 -11.78 14.14 -23.30
N SER A 664 -11.79 12.91 -23.81
CA SER A 664 -12.84 12.37 -24.70
C SER A 664 -14.16 12.08 -23.98
N ASP A 665 -14.12 11.96 -22.66
CA ASP A 665 -15.23 11.45 -21.86
C ASP A 665 -16.04 12.58 -21.20
N THR A 666 -15.78 13.83 -21.59
CA THR A 666 -16.50 15.00 -21.10
C THR A 666 -16.85 15.97 -22.22
N ASP A 667 -18.04 16.55 -22.15
CA ASP A 667 -18.51 17.62 -23.02
C ASP A 667 -18.55 18.99 -22.30
N MET A 668 -18.02 19.06 -21.07
CA MET A 668 -18.06 20.23 -20.20
C MET A 668 -17.16 21.35 -20.73
N ASP A 669 -17.68 22.57 -20.77
CA ASP A 669 -16.89 23.74 -21.14
C ASP A 669 -15.97 24.15 -19.98
N LEU A 670 -14.82 24.75 -20.32
CA LEU A 670 -13.94 25.40 -19.33
C LEU A 670 -14.74 26.39 -18.48
N PRO A 671 -14.42 26.56 -17.18
CA PRO A 671 -15.13 27.49 -16.31
C PRO A 671 -15.23 28.88 -16.94
N ASP A 672 -16.42 29.50 -16.86
CA ASP A 672 -16.69 30.82 -17.44
C ASP A 672 -15.62 31.82 -16.99
N PRO A 673 -14.96 32.57 -17.89
CA PRO A 673 -14.00 33.60 -17.50
C PRO A 673 -14.56 34.63 -16.51
N ASN A 674 -15.86 34.95 -16.59
CA ASN A 674 -16.53 35.94 -15.74
C ASN A 674 -17.84 35.39 -15.15
N PRO A 675 -17.77 34.45 -14.19
CA PRO A 675 -18.95 33.81 -13.64
C PRO A 675 -19.75 34.80 -12.78
N GLU A 676 -21.08 34.79 -12.91
CA GLU A 676 -21.98 35.69 -12.15
C GLU A 676 -21.81 35.56 -10.63
N ALA A 677 -21.56 34.34 -10.14
CA ALA A 677 -21.38 34.03 -8.72
C ALA A 677 -19.95 34.27 -8.20
N ASN A 678 -19.03 34.80 -9.01
CA ASN A 678 -17.61 34.99 -8.69
C ASN A 678 -16.86 33.72 -8.23
N LEU A 679 -17.42 32.53 -8.48
CA LEU A 679 -16.78 31.26 -8.11
C LEU A 679 -15.48 31.06 -8.89
N GLY A 680 -14.40 30.77 -8.18
CA GLY A 680 -13.07 30.63 -8.76
C GLY A 680 -12.33 31.94 -9.01
N ILE A 681 -12.89 33.09 -8.64
CA ILE A 681 -12.27 34.40 -8.88
C ILE A 681 -11.35 34.82 -7.73
N ILE A 682 -10.13 35.20 -8.09
CA ILE A 682 -9.24 36.01 -7.26
C ILE A 682 -9.42 37.47 -7.66
N ALA A 683 -9.69 38.33 -6.68
CA ALA A 683 -9.79 39.76 -6.88
C ALA A 683 -8.69 40.48 -6.08
N SER A 684 -8.14 41.52 -6.68
CA SER A 684 -7.17 42.42 -6.05
C SER A 684 -7.85 43.29 -4.99
N SER A 685 -7.13 43.59 -3.92
CA SER A 685 -7.57 44.51 -2.86
C SER A 685 -7.33 45.98 -3.18
N ILE A 686 -6.48 46.29 -4.17
CA ILE A 686 -5.98 47.65 -4.43
C ILE A 686 -6.28 48.18 -5.84
N ASP A 687 -6.61 47.31 -6.79
CA ASP A 687 -6.92 47.69 -8.17
C ASP A 687 -8.06 46.83 -8.75
N SER A 688 -8.41 47.05 -10.02
CA SER A 688 -9.53 46.37 -10.68
C SER A 688 -9.18 44.97 -11.21
N ILE A 689 -8.04 44.40 -10.83
CA ILE A 689 -7.63 43.09 -11.32
C ILE A 689 -8.57 42.01 -10.78
N ARG A 690 -9.13 41.23 -11.71
CA ARG A 690 -9.99 40.08 -11.46
C ARG A 690 -9.50 38.94 -12.33
N PHE A 691 -9.22 37.81 -11.70
CA PHE A 691 -8.56 36.67 -12.33
C PHE A 691 -9.31 35.38 -11.98
N ASN A 692 -9.72 34.61 -12.99
CA ASN A 692 -10.34 33.31 -12.75
C ASN A 692 -9.28 32.22 -12.53
N TYR A 693 -8.97 31.99 -11.26
CA TYR A 693 -8.02 31.00 -10.81
C TYR A 693 -8.46 29.57 -11.17
N LEU A 694 -9.74 29.22 -10.95
CA LEU A 694 -10.25 27.88 -11.24
C LEU A 694 -10.13 27.55 -12.73
N ARG A 695 -10.44 28.52 -13.61
CA ARG A 695 -10.26 28.40 -15.05
C ARG A 695 -8.79 28.22 -15.43
N ALA A 696 -7.91 29.08 -14.91
CA ALA A 696 -6.48 28.98 -15.19
C ALA A 696 -5.91 27.63 -14.73
N LYS A 697 -6.35 27.13 -13.56
CA LYS A 697 -5.95 25.84 -13.01
C LYS A 697 -6.47 24.67 -13.84
N ALA A 698 -7.73 24.72 -14.31
CA ALA A 698 -8.31 23.72 -15.22
C ALA A 698 -7.54 23.63 -16.56
N ARG A 699 -7.14 24.79 -17.10
CA ARG A 699 -6.31 24.83 -18.32
C ARG A 699 -4.92 24.28 -18.11
N LEU A 700 -4.27 24.61 -16.99
CA LEU A 700 -2.96 24.05 -16.67
C LEU A 700 -3.05 22.53 -16.48
N ALA A 701 -4.11 22.03 -15.82
CA ALA A 701 -4.38 20.61 -15.67
C ALA A 701 -4.56 19.91 -17.04
N TYR A 702 -5.23 20.56 -18.00
CA TYR A 702 -5.31 20.05 -19.39
C TYR A 702 -3.92 19.92 -20.03
N ILE A 703 -3.06 20.93 -19.87
CA ILE A 703 -1.67 20.88 -20.35
C ILE A 703 -0.90 19.73 -19.68
N HIS A 704 -1.05 19.53 -18.37
CA HIS A 704 -0.45 18.38 -17.67
C HIS A 704 -0.90 17.03 -18.24
N GLY A 705 -2.18 16.91 -18.61
CA GLY A 705 -2.69 15.71 -19.31
C GLY A 705 -2.01 15.49 -20.67
N LYS A 706 -1.79 16.56 -21.45
CA LYS A 706 -1.04 16.48 -22.71
C LYS A 706 0.42 16.10 -22.51
N VAL A 707 1.08 16.67 -21.51
CA VAL A 707 2.44 16.30 -21.11
C VAL A 707 2.53 14.80 -20.85
N TYR A 708 1.61 14.25 -20.04
CA TYR A 708 1.58 12.80 -19.80
C TYR A 708 1.42 12.00 -21.10
N ASN A 709 0.39 12.31 -21.90
CA ASN A 709 0.09 11.55 -23.11
C ASN A 709 1.21 11.57 -24.14
N LEU A 710 1.81 12.75 -24.35
CA LEU A 710 2.74 12.98 -25.44
C LEU A 710 4.19 12.70 -25.04
N LEU A 711 4.55 12.80 -23.75
CA LEU A 711 5.94 12.61 -23.29
C LEU A 711 6.13 11.40 -22.36
N TYR A 712 5.16 11.04 -21.51
CA TYR A 712 5.35 10.00 -20.49
C TYR A 712 4.55 8.70 -20.72
N SER A 713 3.56 8.68 -21.60
CA SER A 713 2.73 7.50 -21.86
C SER A 713 3.55 6.34 -22.46
N PRO A 714 3.14 5.08 -22.31
CA PRO A 714 3.83 3.97 -22.99
C PRO A 714 3.95 4.15 -24.50
N ARG A 715 3.00 4.87 -25.12
CA ARG A 715 3.01 5.19 -26.56
C ARG A 715 4.08 6.22 -26.92
N SER A 716 4.38 7.18 -26.04
CA SER A 716 5.41 8.20 -26.30
C SER A 716 6.82 7.62 -26.37
N LYS A 717 7.05 6.44 -25.77
CA LYS A 717 8.34 5.73 -25.84
C LYS A 717 8.73 5.33 -27.26
N ALA A 718 7.76 5.15 -28.16
CA ALA A 718 7.98 4.84 -29.56
C ALA A 718 8.31 6.06 -30.43
N LEU A 719 8.22 7.28 -29.88
CA LEU A 719 8.53 8.51 -30.62
C LEU A 719 10.05 8.65 -30.83
N THR A 720 10.42 9.08 -32.04
CA THR A 720 11.79 9.51 -32.35
C THR A 720 12.18 10.76 -31.55
N GLN A 721 13.47 11.03 -31.40
CA GLN A 721 13.94 12.21 -30.68
C GLN A 721 13.45 13.52 -31.31
N GLU A 722 13.35 13.58 -32.65
CA GLU A 722 12.78 14.72 -33.37
C GLU A 722 11.30 14.94 -33.04
N GLN A 723 10.51 13.86 -33.04
CA GLN A 723 9.09 13.93 -32.66
C GLN A 723 8.88 14.35 -31.20
N LYS A 724 9.75 13.89 -30.29
CA LYS A 724 9.75 14.33 -28.88
C LYS A 724 10.09 15.80 -28.77
N ASN A 725 11.09 16.29 -29.49
CA ASN A 725 11.45 17.70 -29.50
C ASN A 725 10.31 18.59 -30.04
N ASN A 726 9.66 18.18 -31.13
CA ASN A 726 8.48 18.90 -31.67
C ASN A 726 7.31 18.91 -30.68
N THR A 727 7.11 17.81 -29.96
CA THR A 727 6.11 17.72 -28.89
C THR A 727 6.42 18.68 -27.75
N ILE A 728 7.68 18.77 -27.33
CA ILE A 728 8.09 19.68 -26.25
C ILE A 728 7.86 21.14 -26.68
N ILE A 729 8.23 21.52 -27.90
CA ILE A 729 7.97 22.87 -28.44
C ILE A 729 6.47 23.19 -28.40
N HIS A 730 5.63 22.26 -28.85
CA HIS A 730 4.18 22.45 -28.82
C HIS A 730 3.64 22.65 -27.40
N ILE A 731 4.11 21.88 -26.42
CA ILE A 731 3.72 22.04 -25.02
C ILE A 731 4.18 23.40 -24.47
N GLU A 732 5.37 23.87 -24.85
CA GLU A 732 5.87 25.18 -24.44
C GLU A 732 5.06 26.34 -25.00
N GLU A 733 4.59 26.23 -26.24
CA GLU A 733 3.65 27.19 -26.84
C GLU A 733 2.36 27.23 -26.01
N MET A 734 1.79 26.08 -25.66
CA MET A 734 0.60 26.01 -24.81
C MET A 734 0.82 26.63 -23.41
N LEU A 735 1.99 26.41 -22.81
CA LEU A 735 2.35 27.01 -21.52
C LEU A 735 2.57 28.52 -21.63
N ALA A 736 3.12 29.01 -22.74
CA ALA A 736 3.30 30.43 -22.99
C ALA A 736 1.95 31.14 -23.21
N GLU A 737 1.06 30.56 -24.00
CA GLU A 737 -0.31 31.04 -24.19
C GLU A 737 -1.07 31.07 -22.85
N TRP A 738 -0.95 30.01 -22.05
CA TRP A 738 -1.55 29.96 -20.72
C TRP A 738 -1.03 31.08 -19.80
N ALA A 739 0.29 31.35 -19.81
CA ALA A 739 0.87 32.40 -18.99
C ALA A 739 0.41 33.80 -19.39
N GLN A 740 0.12 34.03 -20.68
CA GLN A 740 -0.38 35.33 -21.17
C GLN A 740 -1.81 35.65 -20.69
N GLU A 741 -2.56 34.65 -20.25
CA GLU A 741 -3.92 34.83 -19.72
C GLU A 741 -3.94 35.26 -18.26
N ILE A 742 -2.80 35.14 -17.58
CA ILE A 742 -2.64 35.65 -16.24
C ILE A 742 -2.33 37.15 -16.34
N PRO A 743 -2.97 38.01 -15.52
CA PRO A 743 -2.63 39.43 -15.47
C PRO A 743 -1.13 39.62 -15.22
N THR A 744 -0.49 40.50 -15.98
CA THR A 744 0.97 40.72 -15.95
C THR A 744 1.49 41.12 -14.57
N GLU A 745 0.68 41.80 -13.78
CA GLU A 745 0.95 42.20 -12.42
C GLU A 745 1.06 41.00 -11.47
N LEU A 746 0.43 39.87 -11.81
CA LEU A 746 0.48 38.63 -11.05
C LEU A 746 1.59 37.68 -11.52
N HIS A 747 2.48 38.13 -12.42
CA HIS A 747 3.64 37.36 -12.88
C HIS A 747 4.86 37.49 -11.96
N THR A 748 4.83 38.42 -11.01
CA THR A 748 5.95 38.69 -10.09
C THR A 748 5.53 38.40 -8.66
N ALA A 749 6.49 37.97 -7.83
CA ALA A 749 6.23 37.69 -6.42
C ALA A 749 5.76 38.95 -5.67
N GLU A 750 6.33 40.11 -6.03
CA GLU A 750 5.94 41.39 -5.46
C GLU A 750 4.53 41.81 -5.86
N GLY A 751 4.17 41.68 -7.14
CA GLY A 751 2.84 42.04 -7.61
C GLY A 751 1.74 41.15 -7.00
N ILE A 752 2.02 39.85 -6.79
CA ILE A 752 1.15 38.93 -6.05
C ILE A 752 1.00 39.39 -4.59
N ARG A 753 2.11 39.67 -3.90
CA ARG A 753 2.12 40.05 -2.47
C ARG A 753 1.36 41.35 -2.21
N LEU A 754 1.49 42.34 -3.08
CA LEU A 754 0.85 43.65 -2.92
C LEU A 754 -0.67 43.63 -3.16
N ARG A 755 -1.14 42.73 -4.04
CA ARG A 755 -2.52 42.76 -4.54
C ARG A 755 -3.44 41.73 -3.90
N LEU A 756 -2.89 40.58 -3.53
CA LEU A 756 -3.70 39.43 -3.17
C LEU A 756 -3.73 39.23 -1.65
N SER A 757 -4.86 38.73 -1.15
CA SER A 757 -4.97 38.29 0.24
C SER A 757 -3.99 37.13 0.52
N PRO A 758 -3.64 36.86 1.79
CA PRO A 758 -2.74 35.77 2.10
C PRO A 758 -3.15 34.44 1.47
N ALA A 759 -4.41 34.03 1.61
CA ALA A 759 -4.91 32.78 1.02
C ALA A 759 -4.81 32.75 -0.52
N ALA A 760 -5.11 33.88 -1.17
CA ALA A 760 -5.00 33.99 -2.63
C ALA A 760 -3.55 33.95 -3.11
N SER A 761 -2.60 34.51 -2.37
CA SER A 761 -1.18 34.39 -2.75
C SER A 761 -0.67 32.95 -2.62
N ASP A 762 -1.10 32.17 -1.62
CA ASP A 762 -0.71 30.75 -1.50
C ASP A 762 -1.21 29.93 -2.69
N LEU A 763 -2.45 30.19 -3.13
CA LEU A 763 -3.01 29.55 -4.31
C LEU A 763 -2.26 29.96 -5.59
N MET A 764 -1.86 31.24 -5.71
CA MET A 764 -1.04 31.70 -6.84
C MET A 764 0.38 31.14 -6.82
N MET A 765 1.00 31.03 -5.65
CA MET A 765 2.27 30.35 -5.48
C MET A 765 2.16 28.89 -5.96
N ASN A 766 1.11 28.19 -5.54
CA ASN A 766 0.84 26.83 -6.00
C ASN A 766 0.69 26.74 -7.54
N LEU A 767 -0.01 27.69 -8.15
CA LEU A 767 -0.19 27.74 -9.60
C LEU A 767 1.14 27.93 -10.35
N TRP A 768 1.98 28.86 -9.90
CA TRP A 768 3.28 29.13 -10.52
C TRP A 768 4.27 27.99 -10.32
N PHE A 769 4.27 27.33 -9.15
CA PHE A 769 5.08 26.12 -8.93
C PHE A 769 4.71 25.00 -9.89
N HIS A 770 3.42 24.70 -10.07
CA HIS A 770 2.98 23.67 -11.02
C HIS A 770 3.40 24.00 -12.46
N HIS A 771 3.29 25.27 -12.86
CA HIS A 771 3.76 25.73 -14.16
C HIS A 771 5.28 25.57 -14.33
N ALA A 772 6.08 26.00 -13.34
CA ALA A 772 7.54 25.87 -13.37
C ALA A 772 7.98 24.40 -13.38
N GLU A 773 7.38 23.56 -12.53
CA GLU A 773 7.64 22.12 -12.51
C GLU A 773 7.34 21.45 -13.85
N CYS A 774 6.25 21.84 -14.51
CA CYS A 774 5.90 21.32 -15.82
C CYS A 774 7.01 21.62 -16.84
N ARG A 775 7.50 22.86 -16.89
CA ARG A 775 8.61 23.26 -17.79
C ARG A 775 9.91 22.52 -17.48
N ILE A 776 10.24 22.37 -16.20
CA ILE A 776 11.44 21.64 -15.74
C ILE A 776 11.37 20.17 -16.16
N LYS A 777 10.21 19.52 -15.99
CA LYS A 777 10.01 18.09 -16.27
C LYS A 777 10.04 17.77 -17.77
N ILE A 778 9.40 18.58 -18.63
CA ILE A 778 9.44 18.34 -20.09
C ILE A 778 10.85 18.49 -20.69
N ARG A 779 11.78 19.12 -19.96
CA ARG A 779 13.19 19.27 -20.33
C ARG A 779 14.12 18.26 -19.65
N SER A 780 13.57 17.34 -18.85
CA SER A 780 14.34 16.35 -18.08
C SER A 780 15.42 16.96 -17.18
N ILE A 781 15.13 18.13 -16.60
CA ILE A 781 16.01 18.85 -15.66
C ILE A 781 15.45 18.90 -14.23
N PHE A 782 14.58 17.94 -13.90
CA PHE A 782 14.00 17.82 -12.56
C PHE A 782 15.00 17.16 -11.59
N THR A 783 15.16 17.70 -10.38
CA THR A 783 16.21 17.27 -9.41
C THR A 783 16.10 15.82 -8.93
N PHE A 784 15.00 15.14 -9.24
CA PHE A 784 14.79 13.74 -8.89
C PHE A 784 14.96 12.77 -10.08
N GLU A 785 15.37 13.24 -11.27
CA GLU A 785 15.69 12.42 -12.44
C GLU A 785 17.22 12.23 -12.55
N ASP A 786 17.76 11.02 -12.81
CA ASP A 786 19.23 10.88 -12.81
C ASP A 786 19.88 11.61 -13.96
N SER A 787 19.24 11.72 -15.12
CA SER A 787 19.81 12.46 -16.25
C SER A 787 20.26 13.86 -15.81
N TRP A 788 19.46 14.49 -14.94
CA TRP A 788 19.78 15.79 -14.36
C TRP A 788 20.75 15.68 -13.19
N VAL A 789 20.53 14.78 -12.22
CA VAL A 789 21.44 14.61 -11.07
C VAL A 789 22.85 14.27 -11.52
N ASN A 790 23.01 13.38 -12.49
CA ASN A 790 24.30 13.01 -13.07
C ASN A 790 24.96 14.22 -13.74
N ARG A 791 24.20 15.04 -14.48
CA ARG A 791 24.71 16.30 -15.02
C ARG A 791 25.15 17.26 -13.91
N VAL A 792 24.35 17.44 -12.86
CA VAL A 792 24.68 18.31 -11.72
C VAL A 792 25.98 17.85 -11.05
N ARG A 793 26.16 16.54 -10.86
CA ARG A 793 27.41 15.95 -10.32
C ARG A 793 28.62 16.25 -11.18
N LEU A 794 28.49 16.39 -12.50
CA LEU A 794 29.62 16.76 -13.37
C LEU A 794 30.18 18.14 -13.01
N TYR A 795 29.35 19.12 -12.66
CA TYR A 795 29.83 20.44 -12.19
C TYR A 795 30.62 20.36 -10.88
N LEU A 796 30.42 19.33 -10.07
CA LEU A 796 31.19 19.09 -8.86
C LEU A 796 32.61 18.54 -9.14
N THR A 797 32.84 17.99 -10.34
CA THR A 797 34.14 17.38 -10.70
C THR A 797 35.20 18.42 -11.12
N PRO A 798 36.49 18.20 -10.79
CA PRO A 798 37.59 19.04 -11.26
C PRO A 798 37.78 19.03 -12.79
N SER A 799 37.27 18.02 -13.49
CA SER A 799 37.31 17.95 -14.96
C SER A 799 36.49 19.06 -15.63
N VAL A 800 35.42 19.50 -14.97
CA VAL A 800 34.50 20.52 -15.49
C VAL A 800 34.77 21.87 -14.84
N VAL A 801 34.84 21.89 -13.51
CA VAL A 801 35.12 23.09 -12.73
C VAL A 801 36.43 22.85 -11.99
N ASP A 802 37.53 23.18 -12.66
CA ASP A 802 38.86 23.14 -12.07
C ASP A 802 39.10 24.44 -11.29
N LEU A 803 39.36 24.28 -9.99
CA LEU A 803 39.67 25.38 -9.09
C LEU A 803 41.14 25.35 -8.65
N SER A 804 41.97 24.44 -9.20
CA SER A 804 43.36 24.22 -8.79
C SER A 804 44.39 25.08 -9.52
N ASP A 805 44.05 25.60 -10.70
CA ASP A 805 44.92 26.29 -11.65
C ASP A 805 45.00 27.82 -11.47
N GLY A 806 44.28 28.38 -10.50
CA GLY A 806 44.56 29.69 -9.90
C GLY A 806 44.38 30.94 -10.76
N VAL A 807 44.04 30.83 -12.05
CA VAL A 807 44.01 32.02 -12.95
C VAL A 807 42.66 32.24 -13.64
N ASP A 808 41.93 31.22 -14.12
CA ASP A 808 40.80 31.52 -15.04
C ASP A 808 39.42 30.93 -14.69
N GLY A 809 39.28 30.01 -13.71
CA GLY A 809 37.98 29.49 -13.26
C GLY A 809 37.04 29.09 -14.42
N VAL A 810 37.57 28.56 -15.52
CA VAL A 810 36.78 28.33 -16.73
C VAL A 810 36.01 27.03 -16.58
N VAL A 811 34.69 27.11 -16.71
CA VAL A 811 33.85 25.91 -16.86
C VAL A 811 34.22 25.23 -18.17
N ARG A 812 34.86 24.06 -18.09
CA ARG A 812 35.29 23.25 -19.24
C ARG A 812 34.06 22.55 -19.83
N ARG A 813 33.36 23.25 -20.73
CA ARG A 813 32.11 22.79 -21.38
C ARG A 813 32.29 21.60 -22.34
N GLY A 814 33.53 21.19 -22.64
CA GLY A 814 33.82 20.12 -23.60
C GLY A 814 33.28 18.74 -23.19
N ASP A 815 33.16 18.50 -21.88
CA ASP A 815 32.76 17.20 -21.33
C ASP A 815 31.30 17.16 -20.85
N ILE A 816 30.53 18.25 -21.01
CA ILE A 816 29.11 18.34 -20.59
C ILE A 816 28.20 18.61 -21.82
N PRO A 817 27.04 17.92 -21.93
CA PRO A 817 26.03 18.27 -22.93
C PRO A 817 25.57 19.73 -22.84
N PRO A 818 25.20 20.39 -23.96
CA PRO A 818 24.66 21.76 -23.91
C PRO A 818 23.41 21.85 -23.03
N LEU A 819 23.13 23.04 -22.48
CA LEU A 819 21.89 23.29 -21.76
C LEU A 819 20.67 23.09 -22.68
N PRO A 820 19.53 22.62 -22.15
CA PRO A 820 18.33 22.45 -22.96
C PRO A 820 17.81 23.79 -23.48
N SER A 821 17.12 23.77 -24.63
CA SER A 821 16.41 24.94 -25.13
C SER A 821 15.34 25.39 -24.13
N GLY A 822 15.09 26.71 -24.04
CA GLY A 822 14.13 27.27 -23.08
C GLY A 822 14.68 27.42 -21.64
N TRP A 823 16.00 27.32 -21.47
CA TRP A 823 16.70 27.50 -20.19
C TRP A 823 16.32 28.82 -19.48
N ASP A 824 16.43 29.94 -20.18
CA ASP A 824 16.19 31.28 -19.61
C ASP A 824 14.79 31.42 -19.00
N GLU A 825 13.80 30.82 -19.66
CA GLU A 825 12.41 30.78 -19.17
C GLU A 825 12.29 29.93 -17.90
N CYS A 826 12.95 28.77 -17.85
CA CYS A 826 12.97 27.93 -16.64
C CYS A 826 13.63 28.68 -15.46
N VAL A 827 14.74 29.39 -15.70
CA VAL A 827 15.40 30.23 -14.68
C VAL A 827 14.48 31.37 -14.24
N ARG A 828 13.83 32.07 -15.18
CA ARG A 828 12.90 33.17 -14.88
C ARG A 828 11.77 32.73 -13.96
N TYR A 829 11.12 31.61 -14.25
CA TYR A 829 10.04 31.10 -13.40
C TYR A 829 10.56 30.50 -12.09
N ALA A 830 11.75 29.90 -12.07
CA ALA A 830 12.39 29.45 -10.84
C ALA A 830 12.61 30.61 -9.86
N ARG A 831 13.10 31.77 -10.34
CA ARG A 831 13.24 32.99 -9.51
C ARG A 831 11.92 33.41 -8.88
N VAL A 832 10.86 33.54 -9.70
CA VAL A 832 9.52 33.94 -9.21
C VAL A 832 9.01 32.97 -8.13
N CYS A 833 9.17 31.66 -8.35
CA CYS A 833 8.77 30.63 -7.40
C CYS A 833 9.56 30.70 -6.07
N LEU A 834 10.87 30.91 -6.14
CA LEU A 834 11.72 31.04 -4.95
C LEU A 834 11.45 32.35 -4.19
N GLU A 835 11.23 33.47 -4.89
CA GLU A 835 10.82 34.72 -4.25
C GLU A 835 9.46 34.61 -3.55
N LEU A 836 8.49 33.93 -4.20
CA LEU A 836 7.20 33.64 -3.59
C LEU A 836 7.34 32.78 -2.34
N LEU A 837 8.22 31.78 -2.38
CA LEU A 837 8.53 30.94 -1.22
C LEU A 837 9.04 31.80 -0.06
N LEU A 838 9.99 32.71 -0.28
CA LEU A 838 10.54 33.56 0.78
C LEU A 838 9.54 34.56 1.37
N LYS A 839 8.61 35.05 0.56
CA LYS A 839 7.63 36.08 0.97
C LYS A 839 6.44 35.52 1.75
N ARG A 840 6.41 34.20 2.01
CA ARG A 840 5.30 33.50 2.66
C ARG A 840 5.72 32.83 3.96
N LYS A 841 4.79 32.76 4.90
CA LYS A 841 4.96 31.95 6.11
C LYS A 841 5.08 30.48 5.71
N GLN A 842 6.17 29.85 6.08
CA GLN A 842 6.40 28.44 5.80
C GLN A 842 5.57 27.59 6.76
N THR A 843 4.52 26.97 6.25
CA THR A 843 3.66 26.04 6.99
C THR A 843 3.95 24.62 6.55
N GLU A 844 3.77 23.63 7.43
CA GLU A 844 3.98 22.22 7.10
C GLU A 844 3.27 21.82 5.79
N TYR A 845 2.05 22.34 5.58
CA TYR A 845 1.27 22.10 4.37
C TYR A 845 1.92 22.65 3.09
N ILE A 846 2.35 23.92 3.11
CA ILE A 846 3.01 24.58 1.97
C ILE A 846 4.31 23.87 1.62
N LEU A 847 5.07 23.48 2.64
CA LEU A 847 6.33 22.75 2.46
C LEU A 847 6.11 21.46 1.68
N TRP A 848 5.23 20.58 2.16
CA TRP A 848 4.93 19.29 1.50
C TRP A 848 4.34 19.44 0.09
N LEU A 849 3.66 20.56 -0.18
CA LEU A 849 3.06 20.84 -1.47
C LEU A 849 4.10 21.23 -2.52
N HIS A 850 5.18 21.92 -2.15
CA HIS A 850 6.14 22.50 -3.10
C HIS A 850 7.56 21.96 -3.01
N THR A 851 7.90 21.12 -2.03
CA THR A 851 9.29 20.68 -1.77
C THR A 851 10.04 20.23 -3.04
N CYS A 852 9.42 19.38 -3.87
CA CYS A 852 10.12 18.85 -5.05
C CYS A 852 10.35 19.93 -6.13
N GLY A 853 9.37 20.80 -6.36
CA GLY A 853 9.46 21.91 -7.30
C GLY A 853 10.41 23.00 -6.81
N SER A 854 10.31 23.41 -5.54
CA SER A 854 11.18 24.43 -4.94
C SER A 854 12.64 23.98 -4.92
N PHE A 855 12.91 22.71 -4.59
CA PHE A 855 14.26 22.18 -4.63
C PHE A 855 14.81 22.11 -6.07
N SER A 856 13.95 21.83 -7.06
CA SER A 856 14.34 21.87 -8.47
C SER A 856 14.65 23.29 -8.94
N CYS A 857 13.87 24.28 -8.52
CA CYS A 857 14.14 25.69 -8.80
C CYS A 857 15.46 26.16 -8.16
N LEU A 858 15.75 25.72 -6.92
CA LEU A 858 17.00 26.03 -6.21
C LEU A 858 18.22 25.53 -7.01
N VAL A 859 18.27 24.23 -7.32
CA VAL A 859 19.39 23.63 -8.06
C VAL A 859 19.53 24.27 -9.45
N LEU A 860 18.42 24.54 -10.14
CA LEU A 860 18.43 25.18 -11.45
C LEU A 860 19.06 26.57 -11.40
N LEU A 861 18.75 27.37 -10.38
CA LEU A 861 19.31 28.71 -10.22
C LEU A 861 20.81 28.68 -9.89
N ILE A 862 21.26 27.72 -9.06
CA ILE A 862 22.69 27.52 -8.76
C ILE A 862 23.46 27.10 -10.03
N VAL A 863 22.94 26.15 -10.81
CA VAL A 863 23.55 25.77 -12.11
C VAL A 863 23.65 26.96 -13.05
N ASN A 864 22.64 27.83 -13.06
CA ASN A 864 22.66 29.06 -13.86
C ASN A 864 23.81 30.00 -13.45
N LEU A 865 24.10 30.13 -12.16
CA LEU A 865 25.26 30.90 -11.68
C LEU A 865 26.60 30.31 -12.12
N VAL A 866 26.72 28.98 -12.15
CA VAL A 866 27.92 28.28 -12.63
C VAL A 866 28.12 28.50 -14.13
N GLU A 867 27.06 28.36 -14.93
CA GLU A 867 27.15 28.46 -16.40
C GLU A 867 27.27 29.90 -16.92
N HIS A 868 26.66 30.86 -16.20
CA HIS A 868 26.57 32.27 -16.58
C HIS A 868 27.04 33.20 -15.45
N PRO A 869 28.32 33.15 -15.03
CA PRO A 869 28.84 33.96 -13.93
C PRO A 869 28.94 35.47 -14.23
N ASP A 870 28.69 35.89 -15.47
CA ASP A 870 28.73 37.31 -15.88
C ASP A 870 27.30 37.89 -16.07
N GLN A 871 26.26 37.17 -15.67
CA GLN A 871 24.88 37.62 -15.87
C GLN A 871 24.57 38.87 -15.04
N ALA A 872 23.70 39.74 -15.57
CA ALA A 872 23.33 41.00 -14.91
C ALA A 872 22.62 40.81 -13.56
N LEU A 873 21.95 39.66 -13.34
CA LEU A 873 21.18 39.35 -12.13
C LEU A 873 21.98 38.54 -11.09
N ILE A 874 23.31 38.44 -11.22
CA ILE A 874 24.12 37.59 -10.36
C ILE A 874 24.00 37.94 -8.86
N THR A 875 23.99 39.23 -8.53
CA THR A 875 23.87 39.71 -7.15
C THR A 875 22.48 39.41 -6.57
N ASP A 876 21.43 39.63 -7.37
CA ASP A 876 20.05 39.37 -6.97
C ASP A 876 19.81 37.86 -6.77
N ASP A 877 20.31 37.02 -7.70
CA ASP A 877 20.23 35.56 -7.61
C ASP A 877 20.99 35.03 -6.39
N ARG A 878 22.17 35.60 -6.09
CA ARG A 878 22.94 35.24 -4.89
C ARG A 878 22.16 35.55 -3.62
N GLN A 879 21.64 36.77 -3.49
CA GLN A 879 20.84 37.17 -2.34
C GLN A 879 19.58 36.29 -2.19
N LEU A 880 18.95 35.94 -3.31
CA LEU A 880 17.81 35.03 -3.32
C LEU A 880 18.19 33.64 -2.78
N LEU A 881 19.31 33.06 -3.24
CA LEU A 881 19.79 31.76 -2.80
C LEU A 881 20.16 31.74 -1.31
N ASP A 882 20.86 32.77 -0.81
CA ASP A 882 21.23 32.88 0.62
C ASP A 882 19.99 32.78 1.52
N ASN A 883 18.94 33.51 1.17
CA ASN A 883 17.69 33.48 1.91
C ASN A 883 16.96 32.15 1.74
N CYS A 884 17.01 31.53 0.56
CA CYS A 884 16.39 30.23 0.32
C CYS A 884 17.03 29.12 1.13
N PHE A 885 18.36 29.07 1.24
CA PHE A 885 19.04 28.04 2.03
C PHE A 885 18.57 28.02 3.49
N LEU A 886 18.37 29.19 4.12
CA LEU A 886 17.81 29.28 5.48
C LEU A 886 16.43 28.61 5.58
N VAL A 887 15.59 28.82 4.56
CA VAL A 887 14.27 28.20 4.50
C VAL A 887 14.39 26.68 4.30
N PHE A 888 15.19 26.20 3.34
CA PHE A 888 15.37 24.77 3.07
C PHE A 888 16.03 24.02 4.24
N GLU A 889 16.96 24.65 4.96
CA GLU A 889 17.52 24.13 6.20
C GLU A 889 16.44 24.00 7.28
N GLY A 890 15.60 25.03 7.45
CA GLY A 890 14.45 24.99 8.37
C GLY A 890 13.41 23.91 8.02
N MET A 891 13.22 23.63 6.73
CA MET A 891 12.31 22.57 6.25
C MET A 891 12.75 21.16 6.68
N SER A 892 14.04 20.96 6.95
CA SER A 892 14.60 19.65 7.33
C SER A 892 13.97 19.06 8.60
N LYS A 893 13.37 19.91 9.45
CA LYS A 893 12.61 19.48 10.65
C LYS A 893 11.35 18.67 10.30
N TYR A 894 10.75 18.95 9.15
CA TYR A 894 9.44 18.42 8.76
C TYR A 894 9.52 17.34 7.66
N LEU A 895 10.67 17.20 7.01
CA LEU A 895 10.90 16.31 5.89
C LEU A 895 11.75 15.08 6.28
N PRO A 896 11.58 13.93 5.61
CA PRO A 896 12.40 12.75 5.85
C PRO A 896 13.88 13.04 5.58
N LYS A 897 14.77 12.40 6.34
CA LYS A 897 16.22 12.64 6.22
C LYS A 897 16.75 12.34 4.82
N GLU A 898 16.44 11.18 4.27
CA GLU A 898 16.80 10.81 2.90
C GLU A 898 15.55 10.75 2.01
N PRO A 899 15.61 11.17 0.73
CA PRO A 899 16.79 11.69 0.00
C PRO A 899 17.05 13.21 0.18
N TYR A 900 16.26 13.90 1.02
CA TYR A 900 16.26 15.37 1.11
C TYR A 900 17.62 15.96 1.50
N TRP A 901 18.29 15.40 2.53
CA TRP A 901 19.57 15.91 2.99
C TRP A 901 20.70 15.67 1.99
N THR A 902 20.72 14.52 1.31
CA THR A 902 21.69 14.26 0.23
C THR A 902 21.57 15.31 -0.87
N MET A 903 20.34 15.67 -1.25
CA MET A 903 20.11 16.69 -2.26
C MET A 903 20.51 18.08 -1.78
N LEU A 904 20.17 18.45 -0.54
CA LEU A 904 20.55 19.74 0.05
C LEU A 904 22.07 19.89 0.15
N ALA A 905 22.79 18.84 0.57
CA ALA A 905 24.25 18.82 0.60
C ALA A 905 24.85 19.04 -0.80
N MET A 906 24.32 18.35 -1.82
CA MET A 906 24.73 18.56 -3.21
C MET A 906 24.49 20.00 -3.67
N ALA A 907 23.38 20.63 -3.26
CA ALA A 907 23.10 22.03 -3.58
C ALA A 907 24.10 22.98 -2.90
N HIS A 908 24.47 22.75 -1.64
CA HIS A 908 25.51 23.54 -0.96
C HIS A 908 26.89 23.41 -1.64
N GLU A 909 27.32 22.18 -1.96
CA GLU A 909 28.60 21.96 -2.66
C GLU A 909 28.64 22.66 -4.03
N LEU A 910 27.50 22.62 -4.75
CA LEU A 910 27.37 23.30 -6.03
C LEU A 910 27.41 24.83 -5.87
N ASP A 911 26.77 25.34 -4.81
CA ASP A 911 26.74 26.76 -4.48
C ASP A 911 28.13 27.30 -4.09
N GLU A 912 28.91 26.55 -3.32
CA GLU A 912 30.30 26.90 -3.00
C GLU A 912 31.16 27.05 -4.26
N LYS A 913 31.00 26.15 -5.22
CA LYS A 913 31.69 26.25 -6.51
C LYS A 913 31.23 27.46 -7.32
N ALA A 914 29.92 27.74 -7.34
CA ALA A 914 29.38 28.92 -8.00
C ALA A 914 29.97 30.22 -7.40
N MET A 915 30.07 30.30 -6.07
CA MET A 915 30.66 31.44 -5.36
C MET A 915 32.14 31.64 -5.69
N GLU A 916 32.93 30.57 -5.66
CA GLU A 916 34.36 30.65 -5.93
C GLU A 916 34.65 31.05 -7.39
N LEU A 917 33.82 30.57 -8.33
CA LEU A 917 33.86 31.00 -9.74
C LEU A 917 33.53 32.49 -9.92
N ALA A 918 32.45 32.96 -9.30
CA ALA A 918 32.05 34.36 -9.35
C ALA A 918 33.12 35.28 -8.74
N LYS A 919 33.70 34.89 -7.59
CA LYS A 919 34.76 35.62 -6.90
C LYS A 919 36.03 35.73 -7.73
N ARG A 920 36.48 34.64 -8.36
CA ARG A 920 37.69 34.63 -9.19
C ARG A 920 37.55 35.47 -10.45
N LYS A 921 36.37 35.45 -11.08
CA LYS A 921 36.09 36.33 -12.21
C LYS A 921 36.01 37.81 -11.83
N SER A 922 35.40 38.13 -10.68
CA SER A 922 35.42 39.50 -10.13
C SER A 922 36.85 39.99 -9.89
N LEU A 923 37.73 39.12 -9.35
CA LEU A 923 39.16 39.41 -9.16
C LEU A 923 39.92 39.60 -10.49
N ALA A 924 39.54 38.89 -11.55
CA ALA A 924 40.13 39.01 -12.89
C ALA A 924 39.66 40.28 -13.64
N ALA A 925 38.52 40.87 -13.27
CA ALA A 925 37.94 42.06 -13.93
C ALA A 925 38.53 43.42 -13.48
N GLY A 926 39.48 43.44 -12.54
CA GLY A 926 40.06 44.67 -11.99
C GLY A 926 39.19 45.31 -10.89
N PRO A 927 39.71 46.30 -10.13
CA PRO A 927 39.14 46.67 -8.84
C PRO A 927 37.82 47.44 -8.99
N CYS A 928 36.72 46.70 -8.89
CA CYS A 928 35.42 47.25 -8.52
C CYS A 928 35.09 46.75 -7.10
N GLU A 929 34.60 47.66 -6.26
CA GLU A 929 34.58 47.55 -4.79
C GLU A 929 34.10 46.19 -4.26
N ALA A 930 35.02 45.47 -3.61
CA ALA A 930 34.73 44.32 -2.78
C ALA A 930 34.05 44.78 -1.49
N GLY A 931 32.79 45.19 -1.59
CA GLY A 931 31.94 45.64 -0.48
C GLY A 931 30.77 44.71 -0.14
N ASP A 932 30.22 43.98 -1.11
CA ASP A 932 28.85 43.45 -0.97
C ASP A 932 28.70 41.91 -0.90
N PHE A 933 29.79 41.14 -0.85
CA PHE A 933 29.73 39.66 -0.75
C PHE A 933 29.76 39.09 0.68
N LEU A 934 29.61 39.93 1.70
CA LEU A 934 29.46 39.51 3.10
C LEU A 934 28.20 40.15 3.68
N MET A 935 27.13 39.37 3.79
CA MET A 935 25.97 39.73 4.62
C MET A 935 26.47 40.09 6.03
N SER A 936 26.13 41.31 6.45
CA SER A 936 26.32 41.77 7.83
C SER A 936 25.48 40.89 8.78
N PRO A 937 26.04 40.44 9.92
CA PRO A 937 25.31 39.64 10.92
C PRO A 937 23.99 40.28 11.41
N SER A 938 23.80 41.59 11.22
CA SER A 938 22.61 42.31 11.71
C SER A 938 21.30 41.96 11.00
N THR A 939 21.33 41.46 9.76
CA THR A 939 20.10 41.11 9.01
C THR A 939 19.61 39.70 9.34
N ALA A 940 20.51 38.79 9.73
CA ALA A 940 20.18 37.43 10.16
C ALA A 940 19.38 37.40 11.49
N TRP A 941 19.60 38.38 12.38
CA TRP A 941 18.87 38.47 13.65
C TRP A 941 17.45 39.06 13.50
N ALA A 942 17.23 39.93 12.53
CA ALA A 942 15.91 40.54 12.31
C ALA A 942 14.85 39.58 11.74
N ILE A 943 15.26 38.48 11.11
CA ILE A 943 14.35 37.44 10.58
C ILE A 943 14.01 36.39 11.65
N LEU A 944 14.86 36.24 12.67
CA LEU A 944 14.63 35.29 13.77
C LEU A 944 13.70 35.86 14.85
N ASP A 945 13.61 37.18 15.00
CA ASP A 945 12.74 37.83 16.00
C ASP A 945 11.24 37.83 15.62
N ASP A 946 10.88 37.60 14.35
CA ASP A 946 9.47 37.50 13.89
C ASP A 946 8.92 36.06 13.88
N MET A 947 9.72 35.07 14.29
CA MET A 947 9.27 33.70 14.53
C MET A 947 8.88 33.51 16.01
N GLU A 948 7.82 34.19 16.46
CA GLU A 948 7.27 33.96 17.79
C GLU A 948 6.78 32.50 17.93
N PHE A 949 7.47 31.78 18.82
CA PHE A 949 7.07 30.51 19.40
C PHE A 949 5.96 30.78 20.43
N GLN A 950 4.69 30.59 20.06
CA GLN A 950 3.60 30.22 20.97
C GLN A 950 2.60 29.30 20.26
#